data_AF-A0A4R7MCB8-F1
#
_entry.id   AF-A0A4R7MCB8-F1
#
_cell.length_a   1.000
_cell.length_b   1.000
_cell.length_c   1.000
_cell.angle_alpha   90.00
_cell.angle_beta   90.00
_cell.angle_gamma   90.00
#
_symmetry.space_group_name_H-M   'P 1'
#
loop_
_entity.id
_entity.type
_entity.pdbx_description
1 polymer ?
#
loop_
_entity_poly.entity_id
_entity_poly.type
_entity_poly.pdbx_seq_one_letter_code
_entity_poly.pdbx_strand_id
1 'polypeptide(L)'
;MEVWPGTAYPLGATFDGTGTNFALFSERAERVELCLLADDLTETRIELTEVDGYVWHCYLPHIQPGQKYGYRVHGPYDPASGNRFNPNKLLMDPYAKAIQGQIDWDPALFSYEFGDPDSRNDADSAPHTMHGVVINPFFEWDGDRQLRIPYHQSVIYEAHVKGLTELHPEIPEEQRGTYAGVAHPAVIEHLKKLGVTAIELMPVHQFVNDGTLVEKGLNNYWGYNTIGFFAPQNTYSATGDVGHQVQEFKAMVRDLHRAGIEVILDVVYNHTAEGNHLGPTLSFKGIDNQAYYRLVDNDLKHYMDYTGTGNSLNVRHPHSLQLLMDSLRYWVTEMHVDGFRFDLASTLAREFYDVDKLSTFFELIQQDPIVSQVKLIAEPWDVGPGGYQVGNFPPQWTEWNGKYRDTVRDFWRGEPATLGEFASRLTGSADLYESSARRPVASINFVTAHDGFTMRDLVSYNEKHNEANGEGNNDGESHNRSWNCGVEGDTDDDKVLTLRARQQRNFIATLMLSQGVPMLLHGDELGRTQQGNNNTYCQDSELSWIHWEAMDQPLVEFTAFVNKLRHDHPTFRRSRFFDGRPVVRGEGEKLPDIVWLKTDGTEMRPEDWGSGFGRTIGVFYNGDGIQEQDSRGRRITDDSFIMAFNAHDDVVDFCLPSDEYSQYWEVLIDTAAQAEAYEPLKAGATLALDAKSMVVLRAYSGPETEVDTSAAASLASMAEHEEAQGEMVEAQTKAAEASEARATEATEAADAADEKATETGATKATDK
;
A
#
# COMPACT_ATOMS: atom_id res chain seq x y z
N MET A 1 22.75 35.66 -24.03
CA MET A 1 22.95 34.61 -23.00
C MET A 1 24.10 33.75 -23.47
N GLU A 2 25.00 33.35 -22.58
CA GLU A 2 26.05 32.39 -22.92
C GLU A 2 25.45 30.98 -22.93
N VAL A 3 25.74 30.18 -23.97
CA VAL A 3 25.20 28.83 -24.15
C VAL A 3 26.39 27.89 -24.33
N TRP A 4 26.51 26.90 -23.47
CA TRP A 4 27.54 25.87 -23.53
C TRP A 4 26.97 24.57 -24.10
N PRO A 5 27.81 23.65 -24.59
CA PRO A 5 27.35 22.40 -25.17
C PRO A 5 26.49 21.54 -24.24
N GLY A 6 26.79 21.53 -22.94
CA GLY A 6 26.11 20.64 -21.98
C GLY A 6 26.35 19.16 -22.25
N THR A 7 25.44 18.32 -21.79
CA THR A 7 25.50 16.86 -21.94
C THR A 7 24.13 16.28 -22.29
N ALA A 8 24.12 15.21 -23.09
CA ALA A 8 22.90 14.46 -23.44
C ALA A 8 22.26 13.67 -22.28
N TYR A 9 22.96 13.52 -21.15
CA TYR A 9 22.45 12.83 -19.97
C TYR A 9 22.84 13.59 -18.69
N PRO A 10 21.98 13.64 -17.67
CA PRO A 10 20.60 13.11 -17.63
C PRO A 10 19.62 13.88 -18.53
N LEU A 11 18.53 13.21 -18.93
CA LEU A 11 17.41 13.84 -19.65
C LEU A 11 16.63 14.81 -18.74
N GLY A 12 16.06 15.85 -19.34
CA GLY A 12 15.35 16.94 -18.67
C GLY A 12 16.25 18.11 -18.26
N ALA A 13 15.74 18.97 -17.39
CA ALA A 13 16.49 20.07 -16.80
C ALA A 13 17.15 19.67 -15.47
N THR A 14 18.48 19.73 -15.41
CA THR A 14 19.27 19.34 -14.23
C THR A 14 20.15 20.49 -13.75
N PHE A 15 19.86 20.98 -12.54
CA PHE A 15 20.65 22.01 -11.87
C PHE A 15 21.84 21.39 -11.12
N ASP A 16 23.04 21.93 -11.32
CA ASP A 16 24.30 21.40 -10.74
C ASP A 16 24.89 22.26 -9.61
N GLY A 17 24.20 23.34 -9.21
CA GLY A 17 24.69 24.33 -8.24
C GLY A 17 25.22 25.61 -8.89
N THR A 18 25.52 25.61 -10.18
CA THR A 18 26.08 26.76 -10.92
C THR A 18 25.27 27.17 -12.14
N GLY A 19 24.62 26.22 -12.79
CA GLY A 19 23.76 26.41 -13.95
C GLY A 19 22.89 25.18 -14.19
N THR A 20 22.20 25.17 -15.32
CA THR A 20 21.26 24.09 -15.67
C THR A 20 21.62 23.47 -17.01
N ASN A 21 21.76 22.14 -17.01
CA ASN A 21 21.81 21.33 -18.22
C ASN A 21 20.39 21.02 -18.68
N PHE A 22 20.11 21.18 -19.97
CA PHE A 22 18.84 20.81 -20.59
C PHE A 22 19.10 19.74 -21.65
N ALA A 23 18.34 18.65 -21.61
CA ALA A 23 18.45 17.56 -22.57
C ALA A 23 17.06 17.01 -22.94
N LEU A 24 16.76 16.94 -24.25
CA LEU A 24 15.46 16.51 -24.78
C LEU A 24 15.66 15.46 -25.88
N PHE A 25 15.04 14.30 -25.73
CA PHE A 25 15.00 13.30 -26.80
C PHE A 25 13.97 13.67 -27.88
N SER A 26 14.40 13.68 -29.14
CA SER A 26 13.53 13.64 -30.31
C SER A 26 14.34 13.19 -31.53
N GLU A 27 13.97 12.06 -32.14
CA GLU A 27 14.68 11.50 -33.30
C GLU A 27 14.21 12.07 -34.64
N ARG A 28 12.96 12.58 -34.69
CA ARG A 28 12.36 13.17 -35.89
C ARG A 28 12.36 14.70 -35.93
N ALA A 29 12.78 15.38 -34.85
CA ALA A 29 12.92 16.83 -34.87
C ALA A 29 13.96 17.29 -35.89
N GLU A 30 13.66 18.38 -36.59
CA GLU A 30 14.59 19.08 -37.48
C GLU A 30 15.31 20.23 -36.76
N ARG A 31 14.69 20.78 -35.71
CA ARG A 31 15.24 21.83 -34.84
C ARG A 31 14.50 21.85 -33.51
N VAL A 32 15.22 22.10 -32.43
CA VAL A 32 14.63 22.28 -31.08
C VAL A 32 15.01 23.65 -30.53
N GLU A 33 14.02 24.39 -30.05
CA GLU A 33 14.21 25.63 -29.29
C GLU A 33 13.79 25.40 -27.83
N LEU A 34 14.74 25.60 -26.90
CA LEU A 34 14.45 25.75 -25.48
C LEU A 34 13.88 27.14 -25.23
N CYS A 35 12.71 27.21 -24.59
CA CYS A 35 12.00 28.45 -24.32
C CYS A 35 12.06 28.74 -22.83
N LEU A 36 12.82 29.75 -22.43
CA LEU A 36 12.83 30.28 -21.06
C LEU A 36 11.72 31.31 -20.91
N LEU A 37 10.93 31.21 -19.85
CA LEU A 37 9.79 32.07 -19.59
C LEU A 37 10.07 32.96 -18.37
N ALA A 38 9.85 34.26 -18.53
CA ALA A 38 9.77 35.17 -17.40
C ALA A 38 8.41 35.05 -16.68
N ASP A 39 8.24 35.75 -15.55
CA ASP A 39 6.99 35.70 -14.79
C ASP A 39 5.77 36.25 -15.53
N ASP A 40 5.99 37.20 -16.45
CA ASP A 40 4.96 37.73 -17.36
C ASP A 40 4.79 36.90 -18.62
N LEU A 41 5.37 35.69 -18.66
CA LEU A 41 5.43 34.77 -19.79
C LEU A 41 6.19 35.31 -21.01
N THR A 42 7.00 36.38 -20.85
CA THR A 42 7.93 36.81 -21.91
C THR A 42 8.90 35.67 -22.22
N GLU A 43 8.91 35.26 -23.49
CA GLU A 43 9.66 34.10 -23.97
C GLU A 43 11.05 34.50 -24.51
N THR A 44 12.09 33.80 -24.04
CA THR A 44 13.43 33.82 -24.63
C THR A 44 13.75 32.44 -25.22
N ARG A 45 13.92 32.37 -26.54
CA ARG A 45 14.20 31.12 -27.26
C ARG A 45 15.69 30.91 -27.47
N ILE A 46 16.14 29.69 -27.23
CA ILE A 46 17.52 29.24 -27.35
C ILE A 46 17.51 28.00 -28.22
N GLU A 47 18.11 28.09 -29.41
CA GLU A 47 18.26 26.94 -30.28
C GLU A 47 19.25 25.93 -29.68
N LEU A 48 18.84 24.68 -29.54
CA LEU A 48 19.72 23.58 -29.13
C LEU A 48 20.48 23.10 -30.36
N THR A 49 21.78 23.37 -30.41
CA THR A 49 22.62 23.03 -31.57
C THR A 49 23.36 21.70 -31.41
N GLU A 50 23.54 21.23 -30.18
CA GLU A 50 24.22 19.96 -29.89
C GLU A 50 23.22 18.81 -29.87
N VAL A 51 23.54 17.74 -30.57
CA VAL A 51 22.72 16.53 -30.65
C VAL A 51 23.59 15.29 -30.61
N ASP A 52 23.48 14.53 -29.52
CA ASP A 52 24.14 13.24 -29.34
C ASP A 52 23.10 12.14 -29.20
N GLY A 53 23.10 11.16 -30.11
CA GLY A 53 22.20 10.01 -30.04
C GLY A 53 20.71 10.39 -30.03
N TYR A 54 20.30 11.37 -30.85
CA TYR A 54 18.95 11.94 -30.92
C TYR A 54 18.50 12.73 -29.68
N VAL A 55 19.42 13.02 -28.76
CA VAL A 55 19.17 13.90 -27.63
C VAL A 55 19.74 15.28 -27.92
N TRP A 56 18.86 16.28 -27.95
CA TRP A 56 19.18 17.68 -28.14
C TRP A 56 19.52 18.29 -26.79
N HIS A 57 20.67 18.97 -26.66
CA HIS A 57 21.08 19.49 -25.36
C HIS A 57 21.82 20.82 -25.42
N CYS A 58 21.81 21.50 -24.28
CA CYS A 58 22.69 22.63 -24.00
C CYS A 58 22.89 22.78 -22.49
N TYR A 59 23.84 23.61 -22.11
CA TYR A 59 24.01 24.06 -20.74
C TYR A 59 23.95 25.58 -20.67
N LEU A 60 23.17 26.09 -19.73
CA LEU A 60 23.01 27.52 -19.51
C LEU A 60 23.62 27.91 -18.16
N PRO A 61 24.80 28.55 -18.17
CA PRO A 61 25.37 29.13 -16.96
C PRO A 61 24.39 30.13 -16.35
N HIS A 62 24.28 30.12 -15.02
CA HIS A 62 23.45 31.06 -14.24
C HIS A 62 21.94 30.86 -14.30
N ILE A 63 21.41 29.89 -15.06
CA ILE A 63 20.02 29.46 -14.86
C ILE A 63 19.94 28.75 -13.51
N GLN A 64 18.95 29.13 -12.69
CA GLN A 64 18.78 28.67 -11.31
C GLN A 64 17.43 27.99 -11.14
N PRO A 65 17.24 27.22 -10.05
CA PRO A 65 15.93 26.72 -9.65
C PRO A 65 14.86 27.83 -9.60
N GLY A 66 13.64 27.49 -10.01
CA GLY A 66 12.52 28.41 -10.20
C GLY A 66 12.36 28.94 -11.63
N GLN A 67 13.36 28.74 -12.51
CA GLN A 67 13.23 29.10 -13.93
C GLN A 67 12.15 28.25 -14.61
N LYS A 68 11.15 28.92 -15.18
CA LYS A 68 10.09 28.33 -16.00
C LYS A 68 10.57 28.09 -17.42
N TYR A 69 10.23 26.96 -18.00
CA TYR A 69 10.67 26.61 -19.35
C TYR A 69 9.71 25.66 -20.08
N GLY A 70 9.90 25.58 -21.40
CA GLY A 70 9.29 24.58 -22.28
C GLY A 70 10.11 24.44 -23.56
N TYR A 71 9.58 23.74 -24.55
CA TYR A 71 10.24 23.53 -25.83
C TYR A 71 9.32 23.87 -27.00
N ARG A 72 9.92 24.36 -28.09
CA ARG A 72 9.28 24.39 -29.41
C ARG A 72 10.06 23.48 -30.34
N VAL A 73 9.38 22.46 -30.84
CA VAL A 73 10.01 21.41 -31.65
C VAL A 73 9.53 21.54 -33.09
N HIS A 74 10.48 21.68 -34.00
CA HIS A 74 10.25 21.83 -35.44
C HIS A 74 10.44 20.49 -36.12
N GLY A 75 9.62 20.21 -37.12
CA GLY A 75 9.66 19.00 -37.92
C GLY A 75 8.47 18.93 -38.87
N PRO A 76 8.30 17.81 -39.60
CA PRO A 76 7.19 17.65 -40.53
C PRO A 76 5.83 17.63 -39.80
N TYR A 77 4.88 18.41 -40.30
CA TYR A 77 3.47 18.25 -39.93
C TYR A 77 2.76 17.50 -41.07
N ASP A 78 2.61 16.20 -40.90
CA ASP A 78 1.91 15.32 -41.82
C ASP A 78 1.14 14.25 -41.02
N PRO A 79 -0.09 14.56 -40.59
CA PRO A 79 -0.89 13.65 -39.78
C PRO A 79 -1.11 12.29 -40.45
N ALA A 80 -1.14 12.21 -41.79
CA ALA A 80 -1.33 10.95 -42.51
C ALA A 80 -0.17 9.97 -42.32
N SER A 81 1.06 10.48 -42.16
CA SER A 81 2.23 9.67 -41.80
C SER A 81 2.50 9.64 -40.29
N GLY A 82 1.59 10.15 -39.46
CA GLY A 82 1.71 10.20 -38.01
C GLY A 82 2.62 11.29 -37.46
N ASN A 83 3.14 12.19 -38.31
CA ASN A 83 4.00 13.29 -37.90
C ASN A 83 3.17 14.51 -37.47
N ARG A 84 3.38 14.99 -36.23
CA ARG A 84 2.53 16.02 -35.59
C ARG A 84 3.31 17.22 -35.05
N PHE A 85 4.50 17.47 -35.59
CA PHE A 85 5.33 18.60 -35.16
C PHE A 85 4.64 19.93 -35.45
N ASN A 86 4.49 20.76 -34.42
CA ASN A 86 3.95 22.10 -34.56
C ASN A 86 4.68 23.06 -33.58
N PRO A 87 5.67 23.84 -34.04
CA PRO A 87 6.47 24.70 -33.17
C PRO A 87 5.68 25.89 -32.60
N ASN A 88 4.46 26.14 -33.08
CA ASN A 88 3.57 27.14 -32.49
C ASN A 88 3.02 26.67 -31.14
N LYS A 89 3.10 25.37 -30.85
CA LYS A 89 2.75 24.81 -29.55
C LYS A 89 3.98 24.82 -28.64
N LEU A 90 3.86 25.47 -27.48
CA LEU A 90 4.84 25.37 -26.42
C LEU A 90 4.63 24.04 -25.69
N LEU A 91 5.66 23.19 -25.72
CA LEU A 91 5.61 21.82 -25.24
C LEU A 91 6.28 21.70 -23.88
N MET A 92 5.67 20.93 -23.00
CA MET A 92 6.23 20.58 -21.71
C MET A 92 7.36 19.55 -21.88
N ASP A 93 8.38 19.64 -21.03
CA ASP A 93 9.44 18.65 -20.95
C ASP A 93 8.91 17.33 -20.35
N PRO A 94 9.01 16.18 -21.04
CA PRO A 94 8.65 14.87 -20.50
C PRO A 94 9.37 14.49 -19.20
N TYR A 95 10.55 15.10 -18.96
CA TYR A 95 11.38 14.90 -17.78
C TYR A 95 11.26 16.05 -16.75
N ALA A 96 10.29 16.96 -16.91
CA ALA A 96 10.06 18.03 -15.93
C ALA A 96 9.81 17.46 -14.53
N LYS A 97 10.61 17.90 -13.55
CA LYS A 97 10.52 17.46 -12.16
C LYS A 97 9.58 18.32 -11.29
N ALA A 98 9.11 19.43 -11.85
CA ALA A 98 8.05 20.27 -11.32
C ALA A 98 7.34 20.94 -12.50
N ILE A 99 6.02 21.11 -12.39
CA ILE A 99 5.16 21.69 -13.42
C ILE A 99 4.30 22.78 -12.78
N GLN A 100 4.30 23.95 -13.39
CA GLN A 100 3.56 25.12 -12.92
C GLN A 100 2.29 25.33 -13.77
N GLY A 101 1.21 25.72 -13.12
CA GLY A 101 -0.04 26.12 -13.77
C GLY A 101 -0.96 24.96 -14.16
N GLN A 102 -1.97 25.29 -14.95
CA GLN A 102 -2.99 24.40 -15.49
C GLN A 102 -3.31 24.85 -16.91
N ILE A 103 -3.83 23.95 -17.74
CA ILE A 103 -4.31 24.33 -19.08
C ILE A 103 -5.73 24.90 -19.00
N ASP A 104 -6.10 25.75 -19.97
CA ASP A 104 -7.43 26.38 -20.05
C ASP A 104 -8.30 25.87 -21.22
N TRP A 105 -7.82 24.85 -21.94
CA TRP A 105 -8.49 24.25 -23.10
C TRP A 105 -8.71 25.22 -24.29
N ASP A 106 -7.97 26.32 -24.37
CA ASP A 106 -8.00 27.20 -25.53
C ASP A 106 -7.68 26.44 -26.83
N PRO A 107 -8.36 26.74 -27.96
CA PRO A 107 -8.06 26.13 -29.26
C PRO A 107 -6.58 26.20 -29.67
N ALA A 108 -5.82 27.18 -29.18
CA ALA A 108 -4.39 27.27 -29.41
C ALA A 108 -3.59 26.05 -28.90
N LEU A 109 -4.12 25.25 -27.97
CA LEU A 109 -3.49 24.01 -27.47
C LEU A 109 -3.57 22.84 -28.46
N PHE A 110 -4.31 22.99 -29.56
CA PHE A 110 -4.50 21.95 -30.55
C PHE A 110 -3.74 22.27 -31.82
N SER A 111 -3.08 21.26 -32.40
CA SER A 111 -2.33 21.42 -33.65
C SER A 111 -3.21 21.53 -34.90
N TYR A 112 -4.53 21.41 -34.75
CA TYR A 112 -5.54 21.47 -35.80
C TYR A 112 -6.69 22.40 -35.36
N GLU A 113 -7.48 22.87 -36.32
CA GLU A 113 -8.68 23.68 -36.07
C GLU A 113 -9.90 22.80 -35.79
N PHE A 114 -10.70 23.14 -34.79
CA PHE A 114 -11.90 22.38 -34.46
C PHE A 114 -12.88 22.31 -35.63
N GLY A 115 -13.37 21.10 -35.90
CA GLY A 115 -14.22 20.81 -37.07
C GLY A 115 -13.45 20.46 -38.36
N ASP A 116 -12.12 20.66 -38.40
CA ASP A 116 -11.26 20.25 -39.51
C ASP A 116 -9.96 19.57 -38.99
N PRO A 117 -10.01 18.28 -38.61
CA PRO A 117 -8.86 17.55 -38.04
C PRO A 117 -7.65 17.39 -38.96
N ASP A 118 -7.81 17.66 -40.26
CA ASP A 118 -6.73 17.59 -41.25
C ASP A 118 -6.05 18.96 -41.47
N SER A 119 -6.57 20.00 -40.84
CA SER A 119 -5.98 21.33 -40.84
C SER A 119 -4.76 21.44 -39.91
N ARG A 120 -4.17 22.64 -39.94
CA ARG A 120 -3.07 23.04 -39.05
C ARG A 120 -3.43 24.36 -38.38
N ASN A 121 -3.32 24.39 -37.06
CA ASN A 121 -3.52 25.57 -36.24
C ASN A 121 -2.17 26.11 -35.76
N ASP A 122 -1.80 27.31 -36.21
CA ASP A 122 -0.54 27.99 -35.89
C ASP A 122 -0.67 29.04 -34.77
N ALA A 123 -1.80 29.09 -34.05
CA ALA A 123 -1.93 29.92 -32.85
C ALA A 123 -0.90 29.50 -31.78
N ASP A 124 -0.36 30.49 -31.08
CA ASP A 124 0.65 30.29 -30.03
C ASP A 124 0.00 29.77 -28.74
N SER A 125 0.45 28.63 -28.25
CA SER A 125 -0.12 27.99 -27.07
C SER A 125 0.54 28.39 -25.75
N ALA A 126 1.63 29.19 -25.79
CA ALA A 126 2.39 29.56 -24.58
C ALA A 126 1.54 30.15 -23.43
N PRO A 127 0.54 31.04 -23.68
CA PRO A 127 -0.30 31.61 -22.61
C PRO A 127 -1.30 30.64 -21.98
N HIS A 128 -1.52 29.48 -22.62
CA HIS A 128 -2.65 28.58 -22.37
C HIS A 128 -2.22 27.23 -21.78
N THR A 129 -0.91 26.99 -21.67
CA THR A 129 -0.34 25.70 -21.30
C THR A 129 0.41 25.74 -19.97
N MET A 130 0.79 24.56 -19.48
CA MET A 130 1.65 24.39 -18.31
C MET A 130 3.13 24.49 -18.69
N HIS A 131 3.98 24.82 -17.71
CA HIS A 131 5.42 25.00 -17.93
C HIS A 131 6.24 24.12 -17.00
N GLY A 132 7.36 23.58 -17.49
CA GLY A 132 8.33 22.92 -16.64
C GLY A 132 9.05 23.94 -15.75
N VAL A 133 9.47 23.52 -14.57
CA VAL A 133 10.24 24.36 -13.64
C VAL A 133 11.54 23.66 -13.28
N VAL A 134 12.66 24.39 -13.42
CA VAL A 134 13.96 23.91 -12.93
C VAL A 134 13.88 23.81 -11.40
N ILE A 135 14.19 22.65 -10.84
CA ILE A 135 14.16 22.44 -9.38
C ILE A 135 15.56 22.40 -8.79
N ASN A 136 15.64 22.63 -7.48
CA ASN A 136 16.78 22.19 -6.67
C ASN A 136 16.52 20.74 -6.23
N PRO A 137 17.37 19.77 -6.59
CA PRO A 137 17.18 18.39 -6.18
C PRO A 137 17.41 18.17 -4.68
N PHE A 138 18.18 19.06 -4.03
CA PHE A 138 18.55 18.92 -2.62
C PHE A 138 17.32 18.92 -1.71
N PHE A 139 17.31 17.98 -0.76
CA PHE A 139 16.35 17.86 0.32
C PHE A 139 17.02 17.20 1.53
N GLU A 140 16.71 17.67 2.75
CA GLU A 140 17.27 17.12 3.98
C GLU A 140 16.36 16.01 4.54
N TRP A 141 16.77 14.76 4.29
CA TRP A 141 16.03 13.56 4.67
C TRP A 141 16.15 13.17 6.16
N ASP A 142 16.91 13.90 6.99
CA ASP A 142 17.08 13.63 8.43
C ASP A 142 17.44 12.17 8.79
N GLY A 143 18.21 11.49 7.93
CA GLY A 143 18.61 10.09 8.14
C GLY A 143 17.54 9.05 7.79
N ASP A 144 16.52 9.43 7.03
CA ASP A 144 15.51 8.55 6.46
C ASP A 144 16.11 7.31 5.76
N ARG A 145 15.37 6.20 5.83
CA ARG A 145 15.74 4.93 5.21
C ARG A 145 14.48 4.21 4.74
N GLN A 146 14.60 3.53 3.60
CA GLN A 146 13.57 2.58 3.15
C GLN A 146 13.21 1.59 4.26
N LEU A 147 11.93 1.48 4.57
CA LEU A 147 11.43 0.67 5.67
C LEU A 147 11.50 -0.84 5.35
N ARG A 148 11.23 -1.19 4.09
CA ARG A 148 11.31 -2.57 3.56
C ARG A 148 10.50 -3.56 4.40
N ILE A 149 9.27 -3.16 4.75
CA ILE A 149 8.33 -4.01 5.48
C ILE A 149 8.01 -5.21 4.56
N PRO A 150 8.23 -6.47 5.02
CA PRO A 150 7.94 -7.64 4.20
C PRO A 150 6.44 -7.69 3.83
N TYR A 151 6.12 -8.03 2.57
CA TYR A 151 4.73 -8.07 2.09
C TYR A 151 3.76 -8.84 2.99
N HIS A 152 4.18 -9.96 3.56
CA HIS A 152 3.29 -10.75 4.42
C HIS A 152 2.89 -10.00 5.70
N GLN A 153 3.66 -8.99 6.13
CA GLN A 153 3.34 -8.11 7.25
C GLN A 153 2.61 -6.83 6.81
N SER A 154 2.50 -6.60 5.50
CA SER A 154 1.94 -5.36 4.97
C SER A 154 0.41 -5.33 5.08
N VAL A 155 -0.11 -4.14 5.37
CA VAL A 155 -1.51 -3.75 5.28
C VAL A 155 -1.54 -2.45 4.51
N ILE A 156 -2.13 -2.49 3.30
CA ILE A 156 -2.14 -1.37 2.36
C ILE A 156 -3.40 -0.53 2.62
N TYR A 157 -3.25 0.78 2.62
CA TYR A 157 -4.36 1.74 2.75
C TYR A 157 -4.41 2.62 1.51
N GLU A 158 -5.37 2.36 0.62
CA GLU A 158 -5.55 3.12 -0.63
C GLU A 158 -6.21 4.46 -0.32
N ALA A 159 -5.51 5.56 -0.59
CA ALA A 159 -5.95 6.90 -0.21
C ALA A 159 -5.83 7.93 -1.34
N HIS A 160 -6.80 8.83 -1.39
CA HIS A 160 -6.72 10.03 -2.23
C HIS A 160 -6.12 11.19 -1.42
N VAL A 161 -5.06 11.84 -1.91
CA VAL A 161 -4.37 12.94 -1.21
C VAL A 161 -5.35 14.02 -0.75
N LYS A 162 -6.19 14.50 -1.68
CA LYS A 162 -7.22 15.49 -1.39
C LYS A 162 -8.32 14.98 -0.45
N GLY A 163 -9.13 14.02 -0.90
CA GLY A 163 -10.30 13.55 -0.14
C GLY A 163 -10.02 12.99 1.24
N LEU A 164 -8.82 12.47 1.51
CA LEU A 164 -8.42 12.01 2.84
C LEU A 164 -8.47 13.15 3.87
N THR A 165 -8.14 14.38 3.48
CA THR A 165 -7.86 15.46 4.42
C THR A 165 -8.66 16.74 4.21
N GLU A 166 -9.36 16.89 3.08
CA GLU A 166 -10.12 18.09 2.71
C GLU A 166 -11.10 18.57 3.80
N LEU A 167 -11.77 17.63 4.48
CA LEU A 167 -12.74 17.93 5.53
C LEU A 167 -12.24 17.53 6.93
N HIS A 168 -10.93 17.36 7.13
CA HIS A 168 -10.40 16.94 8.42
C HIS A 168 -10.37 18.14 9.41
N PRO A 169 -11.09 18.09 10.54
CA PRO A 169 -11.26 19.25 11.42
C PRO A 169 -9.97 19.69 12.13
N GLU A 170 -9.09 18.74 12.45
CA GLU A 170 -7.80 19.01 13.13
C GLU A 170 -6.69 19.54 12.22
N ILE A 171 -6.87 19.51 10.89
CA ILE A 171 -5.86 19.98 9.94
C ILE A 171 -6.13 21.46 9.64
N PRO A 172 -5.12 22.34 9.64
CA PRO A 172 -5.26 23.74 9.20
C PRO A 172 -5.79 23.82 7.77
N GLU A 173 -6.69 24.78 7.50
CA GLU A 173 -7.39 24.91 6.23
C GLU A 173 -6.42 24.98 5.03
N GLU A 174 -5.29 25.67 5.18
CA GLU A 174 -4.27 25.80 4.16
C GLU A 174 -3.49 24.52 3.83
N GLN A 175 -3.59 23.49 4.68
CA GLN A 175 -2.95 22.18 4.48
C GLN A 175 -3.96 21.09 4.08
N ARG A 176 -5.26 21.36 4.17
CA ARG A 176 -6.28 20.38 3.81
C ARG A 176 -6.21 20.07 2.32
N GLY A 177 -6.30 18.79 2.01
CA GLY A 177 -6.30 18.31 0.64
C GLY A 177 -4.94 18.26 -0.04
N THR A 178 -3.85 18.34 0.74
CA THR A 178 -2.47 18.47 0.23
C THR A 178 -1.53 17.39 0.77
N TYR A 179 -0.32 17.31 0.23
CA TYR A 179 0.75 16.44 0.76
C TYR A 179 1.06 16.75 2.22
N ALA A 180 1.09 18.04 2.61
CA ALA A 180 1.23 18.44 4.02
C ALA A 180 0.08 17.93 4.90
N GLY A 181 -1.14 17.91 4.36
CA GLY A 181 -2.32 17.35 5.04
C GLY A 181 -2.17 15.85 5.31
N VAL A 182 -1.72 15.07 4.31
CA VAL A 182 -1.47 13.62 4.47
C VAL A 182 -0.41 13.35 5.54
N ALA A 183 0.62 14.19 5.61
CA ALA A 183 1.69 14.10 6.61
C ALA A 183 1.31 14.66 8.00
N HIS A 184 0.11 15.23 8.15
CA HIS A 184 -0.29 15.87 9.39
C HIS A 184 -0.39 14.83 10.53
N PRO A 185 0.02 15.16 11.77
CA PRO A 185 0.01 14.21 12.89
C PRO A 185 -1.33 13.51 13.14
N ALA A 186 -2.46 14.19 12.91
CA ALA A 186 -3.79 13.60 13.06
C ALA A 186 -4.03 12.40 12.11
N VAL A 187 -3.59 12.53 10.85
CA VAL A 187 -3.70 11.44 9.85
C VAL A 187 -2.75 10.30 10.19
N ILE A 188 -1.49 10.63 10.55
CA ILE A 188 -0.49 9.63 10.93
C ILE A 188 -0.95 8.80 12.14
N GLU A 189 -1.52 9.45 13.17
CA GLU A 189 -2.01 8.73 14.34
C GLU A 189 -3.24 7.85 14.01
N HIS A 190 -4.11 8.27 13.09
CA HIS A 190 -5.20 7.42 12.59
C HIS A 190 -4.67 6.18 11.87
N LEU A 191 -3.74 6.34 10.92
CA LEU A 191 -3.11 5.23 10.19
C LEU A 191 -2.40 4.25 11.13
N LYS A 192 -1.66 4.77 12.12
CA LYS A 192 -1.00 3.95 13.14
C LYS A 192 -2.00 3.21 14.03
N LYS A 193 -3.09 3.85 14.41
CA LYS A 193 -4.17 3.20 15.19
C LYS A 193 -4.76 2.03 14.44
N LEU A 194 -5.00 2.17 13.13
CA LEU A 194 -5.47 1.09 12.28
C LEU A 194 -4.41 -0.01 12.08
N GLY A 195 -3.14 0.26 12.35
CA GLY A 195 -2.03 -0.65 12.08
C GLY A 195 -1.69 -0.74 10.58
N VAL A 196 -1.96 0.32 9.82
CA VAL A 196 -1.56 0.44 8.41
C VAL A 196 -0.03 0.48 8.35
N THR A 197 0.54 -0.23 7.38
CA THR A 197 1.99 -0.26 7.18
C THR A 197 2.42 0.43 5.90
N ALA A 198 1.52 0.58 4.93
CA ALA A 198 1.78 1.23 3.65
C ALA A 198 0.56 2.04 3.22
N ILE A 199 0.77 3.30 2.83
CA ILE A 199 -0.25 4.09 2.15
C ILE A 199 -0.04 3.99 0.64
N GLU A 200 -1.07 3.59 -0.09
CA GLU A 200 -1.09 3.58 -1.55
C GLU A 200 -1.83 4.85 -2.01
N LEU A 201 -1.08 5.83 -2.50
CA LEU A 201 -1.64 7.09 -2.96
C LEU A 201 -2.15 6.93 -4.39
N MET A 202 -3.42 7.30 -4.62
CA MET A 202 -3.98 7.53 -5.94
C MET A 202 -3.09 8.50 -6.76
N PRO A 203 -3.20 8.52 -8.10
CA PRO A 203 -2.23 9.17 -8.98
C PRO A 203 -1.75 10.55 -8.51
N VAL A 204 -0.45 10.63 -8.21
CA VAL A 204 0.24 11.87 -7.84
C VAL A 204 1.15 12.40 -8.93
N HIS A 205 1.29 11.69 -10.05
CA HIS A 205 1.92 12.26 -11.25
C HIS A 205 1.12 13.47 -11.72
N GLN A 206 1.79 14.48 -12.29
CA GLN A 206 1.09 15.64 -12.83
C GLN A 206 0.10 15.18 -13.89
N PHE A 207 -1.17 15.52 -13.70
CA PHE A 207 -2.28 15.20 -14.58
C PHE A 207 -3.01 16.46 -15.06
N VAL A 208 -3.94 16.25 -15.98
CA VAL A 208 -4.76 17.31 -16.60
C VAL A 208 -6.25 16.99 -16.40
N ASN A 209 -7.04 18.02 -16.09
CA ASN A 209 -8.50 17.92 -16.10
C ASN A 209 -9.03 17.87 -17.53
N ASP A 210 -9.79 16.84 -17.88
CA ASP A 210 -10.39 16.67 -19.21
C ASP A 210 -11.31 17.82 -19.61
N GLY A 211 -11.22 18.28 -20.86
CA GLY A 211 -11.95 19.47 -21.32
C GLY A 211 -13.46 19.30 -21.24
N THR A 212 -13.95 18.10 -21.53
CA THR A 212 -15.38 17.76 -21.38
C THR A 212 -15.85 17.80 -19.94
N LEU A 213 -14.99 17.50 -18.96
CA LEU A 213 -15.31 17.64 -17.53
C LEU A 213 -15.32 19.11 -17.14
N VAL A 214 -14.32 19.87 -17.56
CA VAL A 214 -14.24 21.32 -17.29
C VAL A 214 -15.46 22.05 -17.82
N GLU A 215 -15.91 21.74 -19.04
CA GLU A 215 -17.14 22.29 -19.64
C GLU A 215 -18.41 21.98 -18.81
N LYS A 216 -18.43 20.84 -18.12
CA LYS A 216 -19.51 20.43 -17.21
C LYS A 216 -19.35 21.00 -15.79
N GLY A 217 -18.27 21.72 -15.49
CA GLY A 217 -17.95 22.18 -14.14
C GLY A 217 -17.46 21.07 -13.21
N LEU A 218 -16.94 19.99 -13.78
CA LEU A 218 -16.35 18.84 -13.08
C LEU A 218 -14.82 18.87 -13.24
N ASN A 219 -14.12 18.04 -12.46
CA ASN A 219 -12.65 17.94 -12.48
C ASN A 219 -12.26 16.47 -12.56
N ASN A 220 -11.07 16.16 -13.09
CA ASN A 220 -10.50 14.82 -12.94
C ASN A 220 -10.02 14.69 -11.49
N TYR A 221 -10.87 14.12 -10.63
CA TYR A 221 -10.59 14.01 -9.21
C TYR A 221 -9.52 12.95 -8.98
N TRP A 222 -9.69 11.74 -9.53
CA TRP A 222 -8.77 10.63 -9.28
C TRP A 222 -7.36 10.83 -9.84
N GLY A 223 -7.21 11.57 -10.94
CA GLY A 223 -5.90 11.88 -11.52
C GLY A 223 -5.35 10.85 -12.53
N TYR A 224 -6.15 9.85 -12.96
CA TYR A 224 -5.78 8.87 -13.99
C TYR A 224 -5.77 9.46 -15.42
N ASN A 225 -5.10 10.60 -15.59
CA ASN A 225 -4.93 11.28 -16.87
C ASN A 225 -3.60 12.04 -16.87
N THR A 226 -2.51 11.28 -16.70
CA THR A 226 -1.20 11.85 -16.37
C THR A 226 -0.48 12.39 -17.62
N ILE A 227 0.41 13.37 -17.42
CA ILE A 227 1.22 13.99 -18.47
C ILE A 227 2.68 14.23 -18.03
N GLY A 228 2.93 14.40 -16.71
CA GLY A 228 4.26 14.61 -16.16
C GLY A 228 4.69 13.47 -15.24
N PHE A 229 5.42 12.48 -15.77
CA PHE A 229 5.81 11.27 -15.04
C PHE A 229 6.86 11.46 -13.93
N PHE A 230 7.43 12.65 -13.79
CA PHE A 230 8.35 13.00 -12.69
C PHE A 230 7.81 14.13 -11.81
N ALA A 231 6.76 14.78 -12.31
CA ALA A 231 5.90 15.77 -11.70
C ALA A 231 5.08 15.29 -10.50
N PRO A 232 5.28 15.67 -9.22
CA PRO A 232 4.17 15.62 -8.28
C PRO A 232 3.07 16.59 -8.73
N GLN A 233 1.81 16.19 -8.60
CA GLN A 233 0.64 16.99 -8.96
C GLN A 233 0.66 18.31 -8.21
N ASN A 234 0.72 19.40 -8.96
CA ASN A 234 0.91 20.73 -8.38
C ASN A 234 -0.25 21.20 -7.51
N THR A 235 -1.49 20.79 -7.81
CA THR A 235 -2.68 21.17 -7.02
C THR A 235 -2.77 20.47 -5.66
N TYR A 236 -1.92 19.47 -5.40
CA TYR A 236 -1.83 18.81 -4.09
C TYR A 236 -0.74 19.42 -3.19
N SER A 237 -0.14 20.55 -3.59
CA SER A 237 0.84 21.29 -2.80
C SER A 237 0.19 22.47 -2.09
N ALA A 238 0.37 22.56 -0.77
CA ALA A 238 -0.04 23.73 0.02
C ALA A 238 0.86 24.95 -0.23
N THR A 239 2.11 24.72 -0.65
CA THR A 239 3.17 25.74 -0.65
C THR A 239 3.47 26.33 -2.03
N GLY A 240 2.76 25.89 -3.07
CA GLY A 240 2.83 26.41 -4.44
C GLY A 240 3.42 25.41 -5.45
N ASP A 241 3.61 25.87 -6.70
CA ASP A 241 3.85 25.02 -7.87
C ASP A 241 5.13 25.32 -8.65
N VAL A 242 5.96 26.25 -8.17
CA VAL A 242 7.28 26.59 -8.76
C VAL A 242 8.43 25.74 -8.20
N GLY A 243 8.15 24.47 -7.88
CA GLY A 243 9.11 23.51 -7.31
C GLY A 243 8.82 23.13 -5.86
N HIS A 244 7.92 23.84 -5.17
CA HIS A 244 7.55 23.55 -3.78
C HIS A 244 6.81 22.22 -3.65
N GLN A 245 6.00 21.83 -4.63
CA GLN A 245 5.32 20.53 -4.66
C GLN A 245 6.28 19.33 -4.53
N VAL A 246 7.51 19.45 -5.03
CA VAL A 246 8.54 18.43 -4.88
C VAL A 246 9.04 18.36 -3.43
N GLN A 247 9.30 19.52 -2.82
CA GLN A 247 9.79 19.61 -1.45
C GLN A 247 8.73 19.14 -0.46
N GLU A 248 7.46 19.52 -0.68
CA GLU A 248 6.33 19.12 0.15
C GLU A 248 6.05 17.62 0.04
N PHE A 249 6.12 17.04 -1.16
CA PHE A 249 6.03 15.59 -1.33
C PHE A 249 7.15 14.85 -0.58
N LYS A 250 8.41 15.29 -0.72
CA LYS A 250 9.54 14.67 0.00
C LYS A 250 9.36 14.78 1.51
N ALA A 251 8.83 15.90 2.02
CA ALA A 251 8.52 16.06 3.44
C ALA A 251 7.44 15.09 3.90
N MET A 252 6.38 14.89 3.12
CA MET A 252 5.34 13.90 3.40
C MET A 252 5.92 12.49 3.51
N VAL A 253 6.73 12.06 2.54
CA VAL A 253 7.38 10.74 2.57
C VAL A 253 8.26 10.58 3.80
N ARG A 254 9.12 11.57 4.09
CA ARG A 254 10.00 11.55 5.28
C ARG A 254 9.19 11.38 6.58
N ASP A 255 8.09 12.10 6.73
CA ASP A 255 7.31 12.11 7.96
C ASP A 255 6.48 10.82 8.11
N LEU A 256 5.99 10.23 7.01
CA LEU A 256 5.39 8.89 6.98
C LEU A 256 6.42 7.79 7.32
N HIS A 257 7.62 7.85 6.75
CA HIS A 257 8.69 6.90 7.06
C HIS A 257 9.11 6.97 8.53
N ARG A 258 9.20 8.17 9.09
CA ARG A 258 9.46 8.39 10.52
C ARG A 258 8.39 7.73 11.40
N ALA A 259 7.16 7.64 10.92
CA ALA A 259 6.07 6.93 11.57
C ALA A 259 6.04 5.41 11.29
N GLY A 260 6.94 4.90 10.43
CA GLY A 260 6.99 3.49 10.06
C GLY A 260 5.96 3.09 9.00
N ILE A 261 5.51 4.05 8.17
CA ILE A 261 4.54 3.84 7.10
C ILE A 261 5.25 4.00 5.75
N GLU A 262 5.17 2.97 4.91
CA GLU A 262 5.69 2.98 3.55
C GLU A 262 4.79 3.78 2.60
N VAL A 263 5.37 4.33 1.52
CA VAL A 263 4.62 5.06 0.49
C VAL A 263 4.65 4.28 -0.83
N ILE A 264 3.49 3.87 -1.30
CA ILE A 264 3.27 3.25 -2.61
C ILE A 264 2.54 4.25 -3.49
N LEU A 265 2.97 4.40 -4.74
CA LEU A 265 2.29 5.28 -5.71
C LEU A 265 1.50 4.48 -6.72
N ASP A 266 0.24 4.86 -6.91
CA ASP A 266 -0.51 4.48 -8.10
C ASP A 266 0.05 5.25 -9.31
N VAL A 267 0.52 4.51 -10.32
CA VAL A 267 1.23 5.05 -11.48
C VAL A 267 0.56 4.67 -12.79
N VAL A 268 0.28 5.70 -13.58
CA VAL A 268 -0.27 5.58 -14.94
C VAL A 268 0.85 5.81 -15.93
N TYR A 269 1.37 4.72 -16.50
CA TYR A 269 2.34 4.75 -17.61
C TYR A 269 1.75 4.26 -18.93
N ASN A 270 0.53 3.74 -18.92
CA ASN A 270 -0.07 3.06 -20.06
C ASN A 270 -0.67 4.03 -21.10
N HIS A 271 -1.11 5.23 -20.68
CA HIS A 271 -1.62 6.30 -21.54
C HIS A 271 -1.20 7.69 -21.03
N THR A 272 -1.62 8.76 -21.74
CA THR A 272 -1.37 10.15 -21.35
C THR A 272 -2.57 11.07 -21.62
N ALA A 273 -2.57 12.25 -21.00
CA ALA A 273 -3.58 13.30 -21.19
C ALA A 273 -3.68 13.92 -22.59
N GLU A 274 -2.78 13.58 -23.52
CA GLU A 274 -2.90 14.07 -24.89
C GLU A 274 -3.97 13.33 -25.71
N GLY A 275 -4.61 12.30 -25.15
CA GLY A 275 -5.71 11.56 -25.77
C GLY A 275 -5.38 11.05 -27.17
N ASN A 276 -6.39 10.96 -28.03
CA ASN A 276 -6.23 10.47 -29.39
C ASN A 276 -5.77 11.57 -30.38
N HIS A 277 -5.99 11.35 -31.68
CA HIS A 277 -5.68 12.30 -32.75
C HIS A 277 -6.41 13.65 -32.65
N LEU A 278 -7.52 13.72 -31.91
CA LEU A 278 -8.31 14.93 -31.61
C LEU A 278 -8.00 15.50 -30.22
N GLY A 279 -7.05 14.92 -29.48
CA GLY A 279 -6.60 15.50 -28.22
C GLY A 279 -5.61 16.65 -28.41
N PRO A 280 -5.26 17.35 -27.33
CA PRO A 280 -4.35 18.49 -27.37
C PRO A 280 -2.91 18.09 -27.75
N THR A 281 -2.06 19.09 -27.99
CA THR A 281 -0.60 18.93 -28.20
C THR A 281 0.13 19.69 -27.08
N LEU A 282 0.46 18.98 -26.02
CA LEU A 282 1.02 19.49 -24.77
C LEU A 282 2.48 19.08 -24.56
N SER A 283 2.88 17.88 -24.99
CA SER A 283 4.20 17.31 -24.70
C SER A 283 4.61 16.30 -25.79
N PHE A 284 4.50 14.99 -25.49
CA PHE A 284 4.97 13.87 -26.28
C PHE A 284 4.57 13.93 -27.75
N LYS A 285 3.31 14.27 -28.03
CA LYS A 285 2.72 14.37 -29.39
C LYS A 285 3.46 15.37 -30.26
N GLY A 286 3.86 16.50 -29.69
CA GLY A 286 4.59 17.56 -30.39
C GLY A 286 6.11 17.33 -30.43
N ILE A 287 6.66 16.51 -29.53
CA ILE A 287 8.10 16.24 -29.41
C ILE A 287 8.53 15.12 -30.35
N ASP A 288 7.85 13.96 -30.31
CA ASP A 288 8.08 12.85 -31.24
C ASP A 288 6.92 11.84 -31.15
N ASN A 289 5.85 12.12 -31.88
CA ASN A 289 4.59 11.38 -31.78
C ASN A 289 4.74 9.85 -31.93
N GLN A 290 5.55 9.40 -32.89
CA GLN A 290 5.66 7.96 -33.18
C GLN A 290 6.58 7.23 -32.19
N ALA A 291 7.57 7.94 -31.62
CA ALA A 291 8.42 7.36 -30.60
C ALA A 291 7.62 7.12 -29.31
N TYR A 292 6.77 8.06 -28.92
CA TYR A 292 6.01 7.98 -27.65
C TYR A 292 4.69 7.24 -27.75
N TYR A 293 3.98 7.26 -28.89
CA TYR A 293 2.66 6.64 -29.00
C TYR A 293 2.60 5.47 -29.96
N ARG A 294 1.80 4.48 -29.59
CA ARG A 294 1.51 3.35 -30.47
C ARG A 294 0.47 3.78 -31.50
N LEU A 295 0.90 3.91 -32.76
CA LEU A 295 0.03 4.25 -33.88
C LEU A 295 -0.56 2.99 -34.54
N VAL A 296 -1.65 3.16 -35.27
CA VAL A 296 -2.27 2.06 -36.03
C VAL A 296 -1.42 1.78 -37.28
N ASP A 297 -0.87 0.57 -37.41
CA ASP A 297 0.14 0.23 -38.45
C ASP A 297 -0.27 0.60 -39.90
N ASN A 298 -1.56 0.48 -40.24
CA ASN A 298 -2.08 0.77 -41.58
C ASN A 298 -2.77 2.15 -41.68
N ASP A 299 -2.78 2.92 -40.59
CA ASP A 299 -3.42 4.23 -40.51
C ASP A 299 -2.73 5.07 -39.41
N LEU A 300 -1.50 5.50 -39.69
CA LEU A 300 -0.61 6.19 -38.74
C LEU A 300 -1.17 7.54 -38.25
N LYS A 301 -2.28 8.02 -38.83
CA LYS A 301 -3.04 9.15 -38.29
C LYS A 301 -3.66 8.83 -36.93
N HIS A 302 -4.04 7.56 -36.71
CA HIS A 302 -4.78 7.11 -35.55
C HIS A 302 -3.90 6.36 -34.55
N TYR A 303 -4.38 6.29 -33.30
CA TYR A 303 -3.69 5.74 -32.16
C TYR A 303 -4.32 4.39 -31.80
N MET A 304 -3.48 3.43 -31.45
CA MET A 304 -3.95 2.20 -30.82
C MET A 304 -4.34 2.51 -29.38
N ASP A 305 -5.53 2.06 -28.98
CA ASP A 305 -6.06 2.29 -27.65
C ASP A 305 -6.47 0.98 -26.98
N TYR A 306 -5.59 0.48 -26.10
CA TYR A 306 -5.88 -0.64 -25.21
C TYR A 306 -6.32 -0.21 -23.81
N THR A 307 -6.43 1.10 -23.58
CA THR A 307 -6.67 1.71 -22.27
C THR A 307 -8.09 2.28 -22.13
N GLY A 308 -8.72 2.60 -23.26
CA GLY A 308 -10.03 3.27 -23.31
C GLY A 308 -9.94 4.79 -23.18
N THR A 309 -8.73 5.37 -23.21
CA THR A 309 -8.47 6.81 -22.97
C THR A 309 -8.02 7.57 -24.22
N GLY A 310 -7.95 6.88 -25.36
CA GLY A 310 -7.64 7.45 -26.67
C GLY A 310 -6.21 7.21 -27.17
N ASN A 311 -5.27 6.80 -26.31
CA ASN A 311 -3.91 6.43 -26.73
C ASN A 311 -3.35 5.26 -25.91
N SER A 312 -2.20 4.74 -26.34
CA SER A 312 -1.37 3.83 -25.56
C SER A 312 0.10 4.21 -25.76
N LEU A 313 0.87 4.25 -24.68
CA LEU A 313 2.29 4.58 -24.71
C LEU A 313 3.08 3.48 -25.43
N ASN A 314 4.06 3.87 -26.24
CA ASN A 314 4.86 2.98 -27.05
C ASN A 314 6.04 2.40 -26.25
N VAL A 315 5.76 1.39 -25.43
CA VAL A 315 6.77 0.61 -24.69
C VAL A 315 7.66 -0.27 -25.59
N ARG A 316 7.52 -0.20 -26.92
CA ARG A 316 8.42 -0.89 -27.87
C ARG A 316 9.60 0.01 -28.28
N HIS A 317 9.51 1.31 -27.99
CA HIS A 317 10.54 2.27 -28.35
C HIS A 317 11.57 2.42 -27.20
N PRO A 318 12.88 2.31 -27.45
CA PRO A 318 13.90 2.34 -26.40
C PRO A 318 13.85 3.59 -25.50
N HIS A 319 13.62 4.78 -26.07
CA HIS A 319 13.57 6.03 -25.29
C HIS A 319 12.27 6.20 -24.50
N SER A 320 11.17 5.60 -24.95
CA SER A 320 9.90 5.57 -24.21
C SER A 320 9.99 4.60 -23.03
N LEU A 321 10.65 3.44 -23.22
CA LEU A 321 11.02 2.55 -22.11
C LEU A 321 11.99 3.21 -21.13
N GLN A 322 13.00 3.93 -21.64
CA GLN A 322 13.95 4.65 -20.81
C GLN A 322 13.24 5.69 -19.93
N LEU A 323 12.30 6.45 -20.49
CA LEU A 323 11.45 7.40 -19.76
C LEU A 323 10.76 6.75 -18.56
N LEU A 324 10.12 5.58 -18.77
CA LEU A 324 9.47 4.83 -17.70
C LEU A 324 10.45 4.36 -16.64
N MET A 325 11.57 3.75 -17.06
CA MET A 325 12.57 3.25 -16.12
C MET A 325 13.24 4.37 -15.32
N ASP A 326 13.53 5.50 -15.96
CA ASP A 326 14.11 6.66 -15.28
C ASP A 326 13.11 7.33 -14.34
N SER A 327 11.81 7.35 -14.69
CA SER A 327 10.74 7.80 -13.80
C SER A 327 10.63 6.92 -12.56
N LEU A 328 10.55 5.60 -12.73
CA LEU A 328 10.52 4.65 -11.60
C LEU A 328 11.75 4.83 -10.70
N ARG A 329 12.96 4.89 -11.27
CA ARG A 329 14.18 5.12 -10.49
C ARG A 329 14.17 6.47 -9.77
N TYR A 330 13.68 7.53 -10.41
CA TYR A 330 13.57 8.85 -9.80
C TYR A 330 12.66 8.81 -8.57
N TRP A 331 11.48 8.22 -8.68
CA TRP A 331 10.56 8.12 -7.54
C TRP A 331 11.16 7.29 -6.39
N VAL A 332 11.89 6.22 -6.68
CA VAL A 332 12.56 5.42 -5.63
C VAL A 332 13.75 6.14 -5.00
N THR A 333 14.64 6.72 -5.81
CA THR A 333 15.95 7.23 -5.33
C THR A 333 15.91 8.69 -4.89
N GLU A 334 15.13 9.52 -5.54
CA GLU A 334 15.05 10.96 -5.26
C GLU A 334 13.86 11.31 -4.37
N MET A 335 12.76 10.55 -4.49
CA MET A 335 11.50 10.79 -3.76
C MET A 335 11.24 9.74 -2.66
N HIS A 336 12.12 8.74 -2.54
CA HIS A 336 12.09 7.69 -1.51
C HIS A 336 10.81 6.83 -1.48
N VAL A 337 10.11 6.70 -2.61
CA VAL A 337 8.94 5.81 -2.74
C VAL A 337 9.32 4.34 -2.54
N ASP A 338 8.52 3.58 -1.79
CA ASP A 338 8.77 2.18 -1.42
C ASP A 338 8.14 1.17 -2.39
N GLY A 339 7.34 1.63 -3.34
CA GLY A 339 6.76 0.79 -4.38
C GLY A 339 5.73 1.48 -5.25
N PHE A 340 5.19 0.71 -6.18
CA PHE A 340 4.26 1.18 -7.20
C PHE A 340 3.11 0.20 -7.38
N ARG A 341 1.90 0.75 -7.56
CA ARG A 341 0.75 0.05 -8.13
C ARG A 341 0.56 0.55 -9.56
N PHE A 342 0.69 -0.35 -10.53
CA PHE A 342 0.62 -0.03 -11.95
C PHE A 342 -0.81 -0.17 -12.44
N ASP A 343 -1.40 0.95 -12.84
CA ASP A 343 -2.69 1.03 -13.53
C ASP A 343 -2.64 0.34 -14.89
N LEU A 344 -3.68 -0.43 -15.23
CA LEU A 344 -3.85 -1.20 -16.47
C LEU A 344 -2.54 -1.87 -16.94
N ALA A 345 -1.85 -2.54 -16.02
CA ALA A 345 -0.46 -2.98 -16.22
C ALA A 345 -0.29 -3.94 -17.42
N SER A 346 -1.36 -4.66 -17.80
CA SER A 346 -1.39 -5.51 -19.01
C SER A 346 -1.04 -4.74 -20.28
N THR A 347 -1.37 -3.44 -20.36
CA THR A 347 -1.06 -2.60 -21.53
C THR A 347 0.45 -2.49 -21.75
N LEU A 348 1.22 -2.40 -20.65
CA LEU A 348 2.69 -2.30 -20.68
C LEU A 348 3.36 -3.62 -21.11
N ALA A 349 2.60 -4.71 -21.19
CA ALA A 349 3.05 -6.02 -21.65
C ALA A 349 2.74 -6.29 -23.14
N ARG A 350 2.15 -5.34 -23.87
CA ARG A 350 1.73 -5.53 -25.27
C ARG A 350 2.84 -5.17 -26.28
N GLU A 351 3.58 -6.17 -26.76
CA GLU A 351 4.53 -5.98 -27.87
C GLU A 351 3.90 -6.15 -29.26
N PHE A 352 2.90 -7.04 -29.40
CA PHE A 352 2.12 -7.25 -30.64
C PHE A 352 0.63 -7.10 -30.35
N TYR A 353 -0.19 -8.11 -30.65
CA TYR A 353 -1.62 -8.16 -30.30
C TYR A 353 -1.88 -8.92 -28.99
N ASP A 354 -0.99 -9.83 -28.61
CA ASP A 354 -1.10 -10.65 -27.41
C ASP A 354 -0.32 -10.04 -26.24
N VAL A 355 -0.78 -10.31 -25.02
CA VAL A 355 -0.03 -10.02 -23.79
C VAL A 355 1.01 -11.14 -23.61
N ASP A 356 2.29 -10.82 -23.80
CA ASP A 356 3.39 -11.77 -23.60
C ASP A 356 4.02 -11.52 -22.22
N LYS A 357 4.21 -12.59 -21.44
CA LYS A 357 4.91 -12.55 -20.16
C LYS A 357 6.39 -12.16 -20.31
N LEU A 358 6.91 -12.16 -21.54
CA LEU A 358 8.27 -11.82 -21.92
C LEU A 358 8.35 -10.44 -22.61
N SER A 359 7.56 -9.46 -22.18
CA SER A 359 7.74 -8.09 -22.68
C SER A 359 9.08 -7.52 -22.21
N THR A 360 9.73 -6.75 -23.08
CA THR A 360 10.99 -6.03 -22.80
C THR A 360 10.86 -5.19 -21.52
N PHE A 361 9.67 -4.63 -21.26
CA PHE A 361 9.38 -3.86 -20.04
C PHE A 361 9.56 -4.70 -18.76
N PHE A 362 9.00 -5.91 -18.70
CA PHE A 362 9.15 -6.76 -17.52
C PHE A 362 10.57 -7.25 -17.31
N GLU A 363 11.28 -7.58 -18.40
CA GLU A 363 12.70 -7.96 -18.32
C GLU A 363 13.55 -6.82 -17.74
N LEU A 364 13.29 -5.58 -18.18
CA LEU A 364 14.01 -4.39 -17.71
C LEU A 364 13.74 -4.11 -16.22
N ILE A 365 12.49 -4.24 -15.76
CA ILE A 365 12.17 -4.09 -14.33
C ILE A 365 12.84 -5.18 -13.50
N GLN A 366 12.76 -6.45 -13.95
CA GLN A 366 13.26 -7.58 -13.18
C GLN A 366 14.79 -7.53 -13.00
N GLN A 367 15.53 -7.06 -14.01
CA GLN A 367 16.99 -6.94 -13.92
C GLN A 367 17.46 -5.66 -13.23
N ASP A 368 16.61 -4.64 -13.10
CA ASP A 368 17.02 -3.34 -12.57
C ASP A 368 17.36 -3.42 -11.07
N PRO A 369 18.56 -3.00 -10.64
CA PRO A 369 19.00 -3.17 -9.26
C PRO A 369 18.31 -2.26 -8.24
N ILE A 370 17.54 -1.26 -8.69
CA ILE A 370 16.80 -0.32 -7.85
C ILE A 370 15.33 -0.72 -7.83
N VAL A 371 14.70 -0.80 -9.01
CA VAL A 371 13.26 -1.02 -9.15
C VAL A 371 12.85 -2.44 -8.73
N SER A 372 13.69 -3.46 -8.96
CA SER A 372 13.39 -4.83 -8.50
C SER A 372 13.41 -5.00 -6.97
N GLN A 373 13.85 -3.98 -6.22
CA GLN A 373 13.98 -4.03 -4.76
C GLN A 373 12.79 -3.40 -4.03
N VAL A 374 11.87 -2.74 -4.74
CA VAL A 374 10.68 -2.10 -4.19
C VAL A 374 9.43 -2.96 -4.40
N LYS A 375 8.31 -2.57 -3.80
CA LYS A 375 7.02 -3.26 -4.01
C LYS A 375 6.50 -2.99 -5.43
N LEU A 376 6.12 -4.05 -6.14
CA LEU A 376 5.54 -4.00 -7.48
C LEU A 376 4.16 -4.67 -7.45
N ILE A 377 3.12 -3.84 -7.53
CA ILE A 377 1.71 -4.25 -7.56
C ILE A 377 1.17 -3.96 -8.96
N ALA A 378 0.50 -4.92 -9.58
CA ALA A 378 -0.14 -4.73 -10.88
C ALA A 378 -1.66 -4.73 -10.73
N GLU A 379 -2.33 -3.89 -11.52
CA GLU A 379 -3.67 -4.18 -12.01
C GLU A 379 -3.57 -5.13 -13.21
N PRO A 380 -3.88 -6.42 -13.05
CA PRO A 380 -3.55 -7.44 -14.03
C PRO A 380 -4.61 -7.54 -15.14
N TRP A 381 -5.14 -6.42 -15.61
CA TRP A 381 -6.05 -6.35 -16.76
C TRP A 381 -5.90 -5.06 -17.56
N ASP A 382 -6.42 -5.06 -18.78
CA ASP A 382 -6.70 -3.87 -19.59
C ASP A 382 -8.01 -4.05 -20.36
N VAL A 383 -8.49 -3.01 -21.06
CA VAL A 383 -9.77 -3.07 -21.81
C VAL A 383 -9.62 -3.75 -23.18
N GLY A 384 -8.40 -4.06 -23.59
CA GLY A 384 -8.10 -4.70 -24.86
C GLY A 384 -8.48 -6.19 -24.88
N PRO A 385 -8.67 -6.78 -26.08
CA PRO A 385 -8.86 -8.22 -26.21
C PRO A 385 -7.71 -9.01 -25.54
N GLY A 386 -8.07 -10.01 -24.73
CA GLY A 386 -7.09 -10.82 -23.98
C GLY A 386 -6.40 -10.08 -22.82
N GLY A 387 -6.92 -8.90 -22.42
CA GLY A 387 -6.33 -8.06 -21.38
C GLY A 387 -6.29 -8.68 -19.99
N TYR A 388 -7.20 -9.60 -19.66
CA TYR A 388 -7.32 -10.20 -18.33
C TYR A 388 -6.19 -11.21 -18.04
N GLN A 389 -5.25 -10.84 -17.18
CA GLN A 389 -3.98 -11.52 -16.92
C GLN A 389 -3.76 -11.84 -15.43
N VAL A 390 -4.84 -11.98 -14.66
CA VAL A 390 -4.73 -12.44 -13.26
C VAL A 390 -4.01 -13.79 -13.19
N GLY A 391 -3.00 -13.88 -12.35
CA GLY A 391 -2.13 -15.06 -12.19
C GLY A 391 -0.99 -15.13 -13.22
N ASN A 392 -0.93 -14.19 -14.18
CA ASN A 392 -0.01 -14.27 -15.31
C ASN A 392 1.20 -13.33 -15.25
N PHE A 393 1.33 -12.46 -14.24
CA PHE A 393 2.51 -11.59 -14.13
C PHE A 393 3.78 -12.35 -13.68
N PRO A 394 4.98 -11.78 -13.92
CA PRO A 394 6.24 -12.38 -13.52
C PRO A 394 6.36 -12.60 -12.00
N PRO A 395 7.24 -13.52 -11.53
CA PRO A 395 7.26 -13.95 -10.12
C PRO A 395 7.53 -12.87 -9.06
N GLN A 396 8.18 -11.76 -9.41
CA GLN A 396 8.43 -10.64 -8.49
C GLN A 396 7.21 -9.75 -8.26
N TRP A 397 6.17 -9.90 -9.09
CA TRP A 397 4.98 -9.05 -9.04
C TRP A 397 3.91 -9.61 -8.11
N THR A 398 3.28 -8.68 -7.40
CA THR A 398 2.01 -8.88 -6.71
C THR A 398 0.88 -8.31 -7.56
N GLU A 399 -0.33 -8.81 -7.38
CA GLU A 399 -1.46 -8.48 -8.25
C GLU A 399 -2.70 -8.14 -7.41
N TRP A 400 -3.43 -7.10 -7.80
CA TRP A 400 -4.79 -6.88 -7.36
C TRP A 400 -5.66 -8.12 -7.69
N ASN A 401 -6.16 -8.80 -6.66
CA ASN A 401 -6.92 -10.02 -6.84
C ASN A 401 -8.42 -9.72 -7.05
N GLY A 402 -8.80 -9.39 -8.29
CA GLY A 402 -10.20 -9.18 -8.66
C GLY A 402 -11.10 -10.41 -8.41
N LYS A 403 -10.54 -11.63 -8.47
CA LYS A 403 -11.30 -12.85 -8.13
C LYS A 403 -11.61 -12.94 -6.63
N TYR A 404 -10.69 -12.52 -5.76
CA TYR A 404 -10.93 -12.41 -4.33
C TYR A 404 -12.09 -11.46 -4.06
N ARG A 405 -12.01 -10.23 -4.59
CA ARG A 405 -13.06 -9.20 -4.47
C ARG A 405 -14.43 -9.77 -4.83
N ASP A 406 -14.54 -10.33 -6.03
CA ASP A 406 -15.81 -10.82 -6.57
C ASP A 406 -16.38 -11.98 -5.75
N THR A 407 -15.53 -12.93 -5.38
CA THR A 407 -15.94 -14.15 -4.65
C THR A 407 -16.37 -13.83 -3.23
N VAL A 408 -15.65 -12.93 -2.55
CA VAL A 408 -15.99 -12.53 -1.18
C VAL A 408 -17.28 -11.71 -1.15
N ARG A 409 -17.49 -10.82 -2.14
CA ARG A 409 -18.76 -10.11 -2.33
C ARG A 409 -19.92 -11.10 -2.55
N ASP A 410 -19.76 -12.07 -3.46
CA ASP A 410 -20.75 -13.11 -3.75
C ASP A 410 -21.08 -13.98 -2.53
N PHE A 411 -20.05 -14.39 -1.80
CA PHE A 411 -20.21 -15.22 -0.61
C PHE A 411 -21.12 -14.53 0.40
N TRP A 412 -20.82 -13.28 0.77
CA TRP A 412 -21.58 -12.57 1.80
C TRP A 412 -23.00 -12.17 1.39
N ARG A 413 -23.23 -11.86 0.10
CA ARG A 413 -24.61 -11.67 -0.38
C ARG A 413 -25.40 -12.98 -0.48
N GLY A 414 -24.74 -14.14 -0.41
CA GLY A 414 -25.36 -15.47 -0.34
C GLY A 414 -25.57 -16.14 -1.69
N GLU A 415 -24.76 -15.82 -2.69
CA GLU A 415 -24.82 -16.50 -3.99
C GLU A 415 -24.48 -18.00 -3.86
N PRO A 416 -25.21 -18.91 -4.54
CA PRO A 416 -24.96 -20.35 -4.50
C PRO A 416 -23.58 -20.75 -5.06
N ALA A 417 -23.09 -21.94 -4.67
CA ALA A 417 -21.90 -22.59 -5.23
C ALA A 417 -20.56 -21.83 -5.09
N THR A 418 -20.44 -20.99 -4.06
CA THR A 418 -19.25 -20.15 -3.81
C THR A 418 -18.23 -20.79 -2.86
N LEU A 419 -18.53 -21.89 -2.16
CA LEU A 419 -17.70 -22.41 -1.07
C LEU A 419 -16.26 -22.80 -1.47
N GLY A 420 -16.08 -23.55 -2.55
CA GLY A 420 -14.74 -23.98 -2.98
C GLY A 420 -13.87 -22.80 -3.45
N GLU A 421 -14.48 -21.86 -4.18
CA GLU A 421 -13.80 -20.63 -4.59
C GLU A 421 -13.49 -19.74 -3.38
N PHE A 422 -14.44 -19.55 -2.47
CA PHE A 422 -14.25 -18.79 -1.22
C PHE A 422 -13.12 -19.36 -0.38
N ALA A 423 -13.07 -20.68 -0.22
CA ALA A 423 -11.98 -21.35 0.49
C ALA A 423 -10.62 -21.10 -0.15
N SER A 424 -10.55 -21.14 -1.48
CA SER A 424 -9.33 -20.83 -2.24
C SER A 424 -8.92 -19.36 -2.05
N ARG A 425 -9.87 -18.42 -2.05
CA ARG A 425 -9.62 -16.99 -1.80
C ARG A 425 -9.13 -16.71 -0.38
N LEU A 426 -9.78 -17.29 0.62
CA LEU A 426 -9.42 -17.17 2.04
C LEU A 426 -7.99 -17.67 2.33
N THR A 427 -7.52 -18.66 1.56
CA THR A 427 -6.22 -19.33 1.76
C THR A 427 -5.12 -18.84 0.80
N GLY A 428 -5.30 -17.64 0.22
CA GLY A 428 -4.24 -16.94 -0.52
C GLY A 428 -4.24 -17.21 -2.03
N SER A 429 -5.30 -17.84 -2.55
CA SER A 429 -5.50 -18.10 -3.99
C SER A 429 -4.35 -18.91 -4.62
N ALA A 430 -4.00 -20.04 -4.00
CA ALA A 430 -2.95 -20.93 -4.49
C ALA A 430 -3.19 -21.39 -5.94
N ASP A 431 -4.45 -21.55 -6.34
CA ASP A 431 -4.87 -21.88 -7.70
C ASP A 431 -4.40 -20.87 -8.76
N LEU A 432 -4.20 -19.60 -8.38
CA LEU A 432 -3.70 -18.54 -9.26
C LEU A 432 -2.18 -18.43 -9.22
N TYR A 433 -1.58 -18.55 -8.04
CA TYR A 433 -0.21 -18.07 -7.83
C TYR A 433 0.82 -19.18 -7.59
N GLU A 434 0.43 -20.31 -6.99
CA GLU A 434 1.38 -21.35 -6.55
C GLU A 434 2.20 -21.95 -7.69
N SER A 435 1.56 -22.19 -8.84
CA SER A 435 2.19 -22.78 -10.03
C SER A 435 3.27 -21.89 -10.68
N SER A 436 3.28 -20.59 -10.35
CA SER A 436 4.21 -19.60 -10.88
C SER A 436 5.41 -19.30 -9.96
N ALA A 437 5.67 -20.19 -8.98
CA ALA A 437 6.66 -20.02 -7.91
C ALA A 437 6.39 -18.82 -6.96
N ARG A 438 5.22 -18.20 -7.10
CA ARG A 438 4.75 -17.13 -6.22
C ARG A 438 4.22 -17.69 -4.91
N ARG A 439 4.08 -16.80 -3.94
CA ARG A 439 3.66 -17.07 -2.56
C ARG A 439 2.28 -16.43 -2.31
N PRO A 440 1.61 -16.68 -1.17
CA PRO A 440 0.33 -16.03 -0.87
C PRO A 440 0.38 -14.50 -1.00
N VAL A 441 1.53 -13.90 -0.69
CA VAL A 441 1.77 -12.46 -0.80
C VAL A 441 1.62 -11.90 -2.22
N ALA A 442 1.61 -12.73 -3.25
CA ALA A 442 1.30 -12.29 -4.62
C ALA A 442 -0.15 -11.82 -4.77
N SER A 443 -1.02 -12.21 -3.86
CA SER A 443 -2.41 -11.79 -3.80
C SER A 443 -2.55 -10.51 -2.96
N ILE A 444 -2.78 -9.37 -3.61
CA ILE A 444 -3.33 -8.19 -2.95
C ILE A 444 -4.85 -8.38 -2.88
N ASN A 445 -5.33 -8.72 -1.68
CA ASN A 445 -6.74 -8.96 -1.42
C ASN A 445 -7.41 -7.62 -1.13
N PHE A 446 -8.56 -7.37 -1.75
CA PHE A 446 -9.38 -6.20 -1.49
C PHE A 446 -10.86 -6.54 -1.70
N VAL A 447 -11.74 -5.91 -0.93
CA VAL A 447 -13.20 -6.01 -1.12
C VAL A 447 -13.72 -4.81 -1.87
N THR A 448 -13.08 -3.66 -1.73
CA THR A 448 -13.44 -2.32 -2.18
C THR A 448 -12.14 -1.61 -2.57
N ALA A 449 -12.24 -0.70 -3.54
CA ALA A 449 -11.15 0.13 -4.04
C ALA A 449 -11.77 1.45 -4.54
N HIS A 450 -10.96 2.37 -5.05
CA HIS A 450 -11.46 3.62 -5.62
C HIS A 450 -12.48 3.39 -6.75
N ASP A 451 -12.30 2.32 -7.53
CA ASP A 451 -13.26 1.86 -8.54
C ASP A 451 -14.37 1.00 -7.91
N GLY A 452 -15.61 1.40 -8.16
CA GLY A 452 -16.82 0.78 -7.63
C GLY A 452 -17.32 1.44 -6.35
N PHE A 453 -18.13 0.68 -5.61
CA PHE A 453 -18.69 1.14 -4.34
C PHE A 453 -17.64 1.15 -3.21
N THR A 454 -17.81 2.10 -2.29
CA THR A 454 -17.31 2.02 -0.91
C THR A 454 -17.91 0.81 -0.18
N MET A 455 -17.34 0.41 0.97
CA MET A 455 -17.87 -0.72 1.73
C MET A 455 -19.26 -0.45 2.29
N ARG A 456 -19.56 0.79 2.71
CA ARG A 456 -20.91 1.17 3.13
C ARG A 456 -21.90 1.10 1.97
N ASP A 457 -21.51 1.56 0.78
CA ASP A 457 -22.41 1.57 -0.37
C ASP A 457 -22.61 0.17 -0.96
N LEU A 458 -21.59 -0.70 -0.87
CA LEU A 458 -21.67 -2.11 -1.25
C LEU A 458 -22.80 -2.86 -0.51
N VAL A 459 -23.12 -2.43 0.72
CA VAL A 459 -24.19 -3.00 1.54
C VAL A 459 -25.46 -2.13 1.58
N SER A 460 -25.49 -1.03 0.82
CA SER A 460 -26.59 -0.06 0.83
C SER A 460 -27.25 0.16 -0.53
N TYR A 461 -26.63 -0.26 -1.63
CA TYR A 461 -27.13 -0.03 -2.98
C TYR A 461 -27.05 -1.30 -3.84
N ASN A 462 -28.10 -1.58 -4.61
CA ASN A 462 -28.09 -2.61 -5.65
C ASN A 462 -27.76 -2.00 -7.02
N GLU A 463 -28.16 -0.76 -7.25
CA GLU A 463 -27.95 -0.03 -8.51
C GLU A 463 -26.95 1.11 -8.29
N LYS A 464 -26.24 1.49 -9.35
CA LYS A 464 -25.38 2.68 -9.34
C LYS A 464 -26.20 3.96 -9.52
N HIS A 465 -25.76 5.03 -8.87
CA HIS A 465 -26.35 6.37 -8.88
C HIS A 465 -25.27 7.40 -9.26
N ASN A 466 -24.80 7.31 -10.50
CA ASN A 466 -23.71 8.13 -11.04
C ASN A 466 -24.23 9.40 -11.74
N GLU A 467 -25.47 9.83 -11.49
CA GLU A 467 -26.10 10.97 -12.16
C GLU A 467 -25.27 12.26 -12.01
N ALA A 468 -24.57 12.42 -10.89
CA ALA A 468 -23.69 13.55 -10.61
C ALA A 468 -22.54 13.68 -11.63
N ASN A 469 -22.17 12.62 -12.33
CA ASN A 469 -21.09 12.61 -13.32
C ASN A 469 -21.53 13.23 -14.67
N GLY A 470 -22.83 13.45 -14.87
CA GLY A 470 -23.35 14.12 -16.07
C GLY A 470 -23.25 13.28 -17.34
N GLU A 471 -23.30 11.95 -17.21
CA GLU A 471 -23.27 10.98 -18.33
C GLU A 471 -24.56 10.16 -18.43
N GLY A 472 -25.61 10.55 -17.70
CA GLY A 472 -26.89 9.85 -17.69
C GLY A 472 -26.81 8.44 -17.09
N ASN A 473 -25.94 8.25 -16.09
CA ASN A 473 -25.69 6.99 -15.38
C ASN A 473 -25.13 5.86 -16.30
N ASN A 474 -24.52 6.21 -17.42
CA ASN A 474 -23.95 5.23 -18.38
C ASN A 474 -22.52 4.80 -18.01
N ASP A 475 -21.83 5.57 -17.18
CA ASP A 475 -20.47 5.32 -16.71
C ASP A 475 -20.45 4.42 -15.45
N GLY A 476 -19.32 3.77 -15.16
CA GLY A 476 -19.15 2.84 -14.04
C GLY A 476 -19.69 1.42 -14.28
N GLU A 477 -19.23 0.46 -13.47
CA GLU A 477 -19.63 -0.96 -13.55
C GLU A 477 -21.12 -1.14 -13.21
N SER A 478 -21.84 -1.95 -13.97
CA SER A 478 -23.27 -2.26 -13.74
C SER A 478 -23.47 -3.56 -12.94
N HIS A 479 -22.42 -4.36 -12.75
CA HIS A 479 -22.45 -5.62 -12.02
C HIS A 479 -21.60 -5.57 -10.75
N ASN A 480 -22.02 -4.74 -9.79
CA ASN A 480 -21.15 -4.34 -8.68
C ASN A 480 -20.82 -5.40 -7.65
N ARG A 481 -21.61 -6.48 -7.50
CA ARG A 481 -21.40 -7.37 -6.35
C ARG A 481 -22.33 -7.25 -5.17
N SER A 482 -23.15 -6.20 -5.18
CA SER A 482 -23.66 -5.56 -3.98
C SER A 482 -24.99 -6.15 -3.51
N TRP A 483 -25.40 -5.76 -2.30
CA TRP A 483 -26.71 -6.05 -1.75
C TRP A 483 -27.13 -4.94 -0.78
N ASN A 484 -28.22 -4.24 -1.07
CA ASN A 484 -28.71 -3.12 -0.26
C ASN A 484 -29.30 -3.48 1.12
N CYS A 485 -29.27 -4.76 1.49
CA CYS A 485 -29.82 -5.31 2.73
C CYS A 485 -31.34 -5.08 2.94
N GLY A 486 -32.08 -4.76 1.87
CA GLY A 486 -33.54 -4.67 1.86
C GLY A 486 -34.10 -3.29 1.47
N VAL A 487 -33.33 -2.22 1.62
CA VAL A 487 -33.72 -0.84 1.27
C VAL A 487 -32.62 -0.22 0.44
N GLU A 488 -32.95 0.47 -0.66
CA GLU A 488 -31.95 1.16 -1.48
C GLU A 488 -31.56 2.49 -0.84
N GLY A 489 -30.27 2.71 -0.63
CA GLY A 489 -29.72 3.93 -0.03
C GLY A 489 -29.98 4.07 1.48
N ASP A 490 -30.05 5.32 1.95
CA ASP A 490 -30.23 5.65 3.36
C ASP A 490 -31.59 5.17 3.91
N THR A 491 -31.61 4.80 5.19
CA THR A 491 -32.80 4.28 5.86
C THR A 491 -32.73 4.49 7.37
N ASP A 492 -33.90 4.55 8.01
CA ASP A 492 -34.07 4.59 9.47
C ASP A 492 -34.51 3.22 10.05
N ASP A 493 -34.55 2.15 9.24
CA ASP A 493 -34.90 0.80 9.72
C ASP A 493 -33.73 0.17 10.48
N ASP A 494 -33.86 0.13 11.82
CA ASP A 494 -32.87 -0.46 12.73
C ASP A 494 -32.44 -1.88 12.34
N LYS A 495 -33.33 -2.69 11.76
CA LYS A 495 -32.97 -4.06 11.35
C LYS A 495 -32.05 -4.05 10.14
N VAL A 496 -32.30 -3.16 9.18
CA VAL A 496 -31.45 -2.99 7.99
C VAL A 496 -30.11 -2.39 8.40
N LEU A 497 -30.10 -1.35 9.25
CA LEU A 497 -28.88 -0.73 9.75
C LEU A 497 -28.01 -1.72 10.54
N THR A 498 -28.61 -2.54 11.41
CA THR A 498 -27.90 -3.58 12.15
C THR A 498 -27.28 -4.62 11.21
N LEU A 499 -28.03 -5.05 10.18
CA LEU A 499 -27.54 -6.00 9.18
C LEU A 499 -26.40 -5.42 8.34
N ARG A 500 -26.49 -4.16 7.91
CA ARG A 500 -25.41 -3.46 7.19
C ARG A 500 -24.15 -3.32 8.05
N ALA A 501 -24.30 -2.93 9.31
CA ALA A 501 -23.20 -2.84 10.26
C ALA A 501 -22.51 -4.19 10.47
N ARG A 502 -23.29 -5.29 10.48
CA ARG A 502 -22.78 -6.67 10.51
C ARG A 502 -22.05 -7.03 9.21
N GLN A 503 -22.60 -6.70 8.04
CA GLN A 503 -21.95 -6.98 6.74
C GLN A 503 -20.62 -6.26 6.58
N GLN A 504 -20.52 -4.98 6.96
CA GLN A 504 -19.24 -4.25 6.94
C GLN A 504 -18.19 -4.96 7.80
N ARG A 505 -18.55 -5.40 9.02
CA ARG A 505 -17.66 -6.16 9.90
C ARG A 505 -17.28 -7.52 9.32
N ASN A 506 -18.21 -8.23 8.69
CA ASN A 506 -17.93 -9.48 7.99
C ASN A 506 -16.88 -9.30 6.88
N PHE A 507 -17.04 -8.26 6.05
CA PHE A 507 -16.10 -7.96 4.98
C PHE A 507 -14.71 -7.60 5.51
N ILE A 508 -14.62 -6.72 6.51
CA ILE A 508 -13.36 -6.32 7.14
C ILE A 508 -12.67 -7.51 7.79
N ALA A 509 -13.41 -8.32 8.57
CA ALA A 509 -12.85 -9.51 9.22
C ALA A 509 -12.38 -10.56 8.21
N THR A 510 -13.17 -10.82 7.16
CA THR A 510 -12.76 -11.73 6.08
C THR A 510 -11.49 -11.23 5.38
N LEU A 511 -11.43 -9.93 5.04
CA LEU A 511 -10.28 -9.29 4.40
C LEU A 511 -9.00 -9.40 5.22
N MET A 512 -9.05 -8.95 6.46
CA MET A 512 -7.87 -8.88 7.32
C MET A 512 -7.37 -10.26 7.77
N LEU A 513 -8.25 -11.27 7.86
CA LEU A 513 -7.88 -12.62 8.32
C LEU A 513 -7.64 -13.63 7.18
N SER A 514 -7.85 -13.22 5.92
CA SER A 514 -7.44 -14.01 4.76
C SER A 514 -5.91 -14.03 4.59
N GLN A 515 -5.38 -15.11 4.03
CA GLN A 515 -3.99 -15.15 3.58
C GLN A 515 -3.80 -14.28 2.34
N GLY A 516 -2.62 -13.67 2.22
CA GLY A 516 -2.32 -12.65 1.22
C GLY A 516 -2.08 -11.30 1.89
N VAL A 517 -2.06 -10.23 1.11
CA VAL A 517 -1.84 -8.86 1.60
C VAL A 517 -3.17 -8.11 1.55
N PRO A 518 -3.75 -7.68 2.68
CA PRO A 518 -5.00 -6.93 2.67
C PRO A 518 -4.77 -5.47 2.23
N MET A 519 -5.68 -4.97 1.40
CA MET A 519 -5.79 -3.56 1.04
C MET A 519 -7.15 -3.02 1.48
N LEU A 520 -7.13 -1.95 2.25
CA LEU A 520 -8.31 -1.23 2.75
C LEU A 520 -8.44 0.10 2.00
N LEU A 521 -9.64 0.39 1.49
CA LEU A 521 -9.95 1.68 0.87
C LEU A 521 -10.19 2.75 1.94
N HIS A 522 -9.62 3.93 1.76
CA HIS A 522 -9.76 5.02 2.73
C HIS A 522 -11.22 5.33 3.05
N GLY A 523 -11.50 5.41 4.35
CA GLY A 523 -12.80 5.75 4.88
C GLY A 523 -13.78 4.60 4.97
N ASP A 524 -13.46 3.39 4.48
CA ASP A 524 -14.31 2.21 4.73
C ASP A 524 -14.41 1.89 6.22
N GLU A 525 -13.33 2.11 6.98
CA GLU A 525 -13.33 2.00 8.44
C GLU A 525 -14.14 3.10 9.14
N LEU A 526 -14.42 4.21 8.44
CA LEU A 526 -15.17 5.37 8.93
C LEU A 526 -16.66 5.29 8.52
N GLY A 527 -17.04 4.35 7.65
CA GLY A 527 -18.37 4.30 7.05
C GLY A 527 -18.57 5.36 5.95
N ARG A 528 -17.50 5.68 5.19
CA ARG A 528 -17.54 6.59 4.03
C ARG A 528 -18.56 6.08 3.01
N THR A 529 -19.31 7.02 2.45
CA THR A 529 -20.31 6.77 1.40
C THR A 529 -20.09 7.76 0.27
N GLN A 530 -20.34 7.29 -0.95
CA GLN A 530 -20.42 8.06 -2.18
C GLN A 530 -21.88 8.13 -2.66
N GLN A 531 -22.84 7.91 -1.75
CA GLN A 531 -24.28 7.93 -1.99
C GLN A 531 -24.74 7.05 -3.15
N GLY A 532 -24.06 5.92 -3.36
CA GLY A 532 -24.36 5.00 -4.46
C GLY A 532 -23.73 5.41 -5.80
N ASN A 533 -22.89 6.44 -5.84
CA ASN A 533 -22.02 6.68 -6.99
C ASN A 533 -20.84 5.70 -6.92
N ASN A 534 -20.73 4.81 -7.90
CA ASN A 534 -19.68 3.79 -7.96
C ASN A 534 -18.49 4.18 -8.85
N ASN A 535 -18.47 5.42 -9.34
CA ASN A 535 -17.47 5.92 -10.28
C ASN A 535 -17.24 7.42 -10.05
N THR A 536 -16.76 7.77 -8.86
CA THR A 536 -16.54 9.19 -8.46
C THR A 536 -15.30 9.84 -9.09
N TYR A 537 -14.84 9.34 -10.25
CA TYR A 537 -13.61 9.79 -10.90
C TYR A 537 -13.57 11.28 -11.18
N CYS A 538 -14.73 11.90 -11.39
CA CYS A 538 -14.86 13.30 -11.71
C CYS A 538 -15.42 14.18 -10.58
N GLN A 539 -15.54 13.63 -9.37
CA GLN A 539 -16.24 14.25 -8.25
C GLN A 539 -15.26 14.76 -7.19
N ASP A 540 -14.62 15.90 -7.46
CA ASP A 540 -13.88 16.63 -6.42
C ASP A 540 -14.86 17.45 -5.56
N SER A 541 -15.58 16.75 -4.69
CA SER A 541 -16.68 17.29 -3.89
C SER A 541 -16.92 16.47 -2.62
N GLU A 542 -17.83 16.93 -1.75
CA GLU A 542 -18.25 16.20 -0.55
C GLU A 542 -18.77 14.78 -0.83
N LEU A 543 -19.09 14.43 -2.08
CA LEU A 543 -19.47 13.07 -2.47
C LEU A 543 -18.29 12.10 -2.35
N SER A 544 -17.05 12.56 -2.58
CA SER A 544 -15.85 11.71 -2.55
C SER A 544 -14.98 11.93 -1.30
N TRP A 545 -15.02 13.13 -0.71
CA TRP A 545 -14.24 13.49 0.47
C TRP A 545 -14.67 12.74 1.74
N ILE A 546 -13.74 12.56 2.69
CA ILE A 546 -14.03 11.90 3.97
C ILE A 546 -14.72 12.87 4.93
N HIS A 547 -15.90 12.49 5.44
CA HIS A 547 -16.62 13.22 6.49
C HIS A 547 -16.18 12.78 7.89
N TRP A 548 -15.04 13.30 8.37
CA TRP A 548 -14.43 12.91 9.65
C TRP A 548 -15.33 13.15 10.88
N GLU A 549 -16.16 14.19 10.88
CA GLU A 549 -17.08 14.46 11.99
C GLU A 549 -18.23 13.44 12.11
N ALA A 550 -18.51 12.70 11.03
CA ALA A 550 -19.56 11.69 10.94
C ALA A 550 -19.03 10.25 11.01
N MET A 551 -17.78 10.06 11.44
CA MET A 551 -17.13 8.74 11.44
C MET A 551 -17.83 7.72 12.36
N ASP A 552 -17.93 6.48 11.89
CA ASP A 552 -18.33 5.33 12.71
C ASP A 552 -17.17 4.89 13.62
N GLN A 553 -17.05 5.53 14.79
CA GLN A 553 -15.98 5.21 15.75
C GLN A 553 -15.95 3.71 16.14
N PRO A 554 -17.09 3.03 16.43
CA PRO A 554 -17.10 1.58 16.66
C PRO A 554 -16.52 0.75 15.51
N LEU A 555 -16.72 1.15 14.25
CA LEU A 555 -16.14 0.45 13.09
C LEU A 555 -14.62 0.67 13.00
N VAL A 556 -14.13 1.87 13.33
CA VAL A 556 -12.69 2.16 13.45
C VAL A 556 -12.04 1.25 14.50
N GLU A 557 -12.62 1.16 15.70
CA GLU A 557 -12.09 0.29 16.76
C GLU A 557 -12.12 -1.18 16.36
N PHE A 558 -13.20 -1.63 15.70
CA PHE A 558 -13.29 -2.99 15.19
C PHE A 558 -12.19 -3.27 14.16
N THR A 559 -12.00 -2.38 13.19
CA THR A 559 -10.99 -2.51 12.14
C THR A 559 -9.57 -2.58 12.74
N ALA A 560 -9.26 -1.68 13.68
CA ALA A 560 -7.99 -1.69 14.41
C ALA A 560 -7.80 -2.99 15.22
N PHE A 561 -8.85 -3.49 15.88
CA PHE A 561 -8.80 -4.74 16.63
C PHE A 561 -8.52 -5.96 15.73
N VAL A 562 -9.24 -6.09 14.60
CA VAL A 562 -9.03 -7.21 13.67
C VAL A 562 -7.63 -7.15 13.06
N ASN A 563 -7.15 -5.97 12.69
CA ASN A 563 -5.80 -5.86 12.15
C ASN A 563 -4.73 -6.12 13.22
N LYS A 564 -4.96 -5.70 14.47
CA LYS A 564 -4.10 -6.09 15.60
C LYS A 564 -4.05 -7.61 15.77
N LEU A 565 -5.19 -8.30 15.65
CA LEU A 565 -5.24 -9.76 15.69
C LEU A 565 -4.39 -10.37 14.56
N ARG A 566 -4.52 -9.87 13.33
CA ARG A 566 -3.67 -10.29 12.21
C ARG A 566 -2.18 -10.06 12.49
N HIS A 567 -1.82 -8.89 13.01
CA HIS A 567 -0.44 -8.53 13.31
C HIS A 567 0.18 -9.46 14.36
N ASP A 568 -0.54 -9.71 15.45
CA ASP A 568 -0.02 -10.47 16.59
C ASP A 568 0.07 -11.98 16.29
N HIS A 569 -0.70 -12.49 15.32
CA HIS A 569 -0.80 -13.92 15.00
C HIS A 569 -0.29 -14.27 13.60
N PRO A 570 0.94 -14.84 13.47
CA PRO A 570 1.53 -15.28 12.20
C PRO A 570 0.64 -16.21 11.36
N THR A 571 -0.29 -16.94 11.98
CA THR A 571 -1.25 -17.82 11.31
C THR A 571 -2.06 -17.09 10.23
N PHE A 572 -2.40 -15.82 10.41
CA PHE A 572 -3.18 -15.04 9.42
C PHE A 572 -2.33 -14.40 8.33
N ARG A 573 -1.00 -14.41 8.48
CA ARG A 573 -0.06 -13.65 7.66
C ARG A 573 1.14 -14.47 7.20
N ARG A 574 0.85 -15.67 6.72
CA ARG A 574 1.84 -16.65 6.28
C ARG A 574 2.55 -16.18 5.01
N SER A 575 3.84 -16.47 4.92
CA SER A 575 4.64 -16.26 3.71
C SER A 575 4.57 -17.46 2.76
N ARG A 576 3.99 -18.59 3.18
CA ARG A 576 3.81 -19.81 2.37
C ARG A 576 2.36 -20.27 2.39
N PHE A 577 1.94 -20.94 1.32
CA PHE A 577 0.64 -21.60 1.25
C PHE A 577 0.51 -22.68 2.31
N PHE A 578 -0.73 -22.99 2.68
CA PHE A 578 -1.05 -24.19 3.43
C PHE A 578 -0.73 -25.43 2.60
N ASP A 579 -0.24 -26.50 3.24
CA ASP A 579 0.03 -27.78 2.56
C ASP A 579 -1.23 -28.66 2.50
N GLY A 580 -2.15 -28.48 3.47
CA GLY A 580 -3.35 -29.29 3.69
C GLY A 580 -4.25 -29.48 2.47
N ARG A 581 -3.90 -30.41 1.60
CA ARG A 581 -4.82 -31.01 0.64
C ARG A 581 -5.81 -31.86 1.43
N PRO A 582 -7.10 -31.87 1.08
CA PRO A 582 -8.10 -32.73 1.74
C PRO A 582 -7.79 -34.20 1.40
N VAL A 583 -6.92 -34.81 2.19
CA VAL A 583 -6.53 -36.22 2.11
C VAL A 583 -7.06 -36.89 3.38
N VAL A 584 -7.65 -38.07 3.23
CA VAL A 584 -8.18 -38.84 4.36
C VAL A 584 -7.05 -39.12 5.36
N ARG A 585 -7.17 -38.55 6.56
CA ARG A 585 -6.21 -38.74 7.66
C ARG A 585 -6.30 -40.16 8.23
N GLY A 586 -5.16 -40.78 8.50
CA GLY A 586 -5.09 -42.02 9.27
C GLY A 586 -5.32 -41.79 10.78
N GLU A 587 -5.83 -42.80 11.51
CA GLU A 587 -5.94 -42.72 12.97
C GLU A 587 -4.55 -42.48 13.61
N GLY A 588 -4.40 -41.38 14.36
CA GLY A 588 -3.18 -41.03 15.09
C GLY A 588 -2.16 -40.17 14.34
N GLU A 589 -2.44 -39.75 13.10
CA GLU A 589 -1.63 -38.74 12.42
C GLU A 589 -1.83 -37.34 13.05
N LYS A 590 -0.78 -36.50 13.01
CA LYS A 590 -0.86 -35.13 13.54
C LYS A 590 -1.88 -34.31 12.76
N LEU A 591 -2.53 -33.37 13.43
CA LEU A 591 -3.39 -32.39 12.78
C LEU A 591 -2.62 -31.64 11.68
N PRO A 592 -3.19 -31.48 10.48
CA PRO A 592 -2.58 -30.69 9.42
C PRO A 592 -2.56 -29.21 9.79
N ASP A 593 -1.97 -28.39 8.91
CA ASP A 593 -1.86 -26.95 9.14
C ASP A 593 -3.20 -26.19 8.93
N ILE A 594 -4.15 -26.81 8.22
CA ILE A 594 -5.51 -26.32 8.00
C ILE A 594 -6.50 -27.50 7.97
N VAL A 595 -7.69 -27.32 8.55
CA VAL A 595 -8.82 -28.26 8.43
C VAL A 595 -10.11 -27.50 8.11
N TRP A 596 -10.84 -27.93 7.09
CA TRP A 596 -12.17 -27.38 6.78
C TRP A 596 -13.25 -28.17 7.50
N LEU A 597 -14.20 -27.48 8.11
CA LEU A 597 -15.20 -28.03 9.01
C LEU A 597 -16.61 -27.83 8.45
N LYS A 598 -17.42 -28.89 8.54
CA LYS A 598 -18.87 -28.81 8.38
C LYS A 598 -19.53 -28.20 9.63
N THR A 599 -20.81 -27.87 9.53
CA THR A 599 -21.60 -27.33 10.65
C THR A 599 -21.76 -28.32 11.82
N ASP A 600 -21.57 -29.62 11.59
CA ASP A 600 -21.56 -30.65 12.62
C ASP A 600 -20.19 -30.81 13.34
N GLY A 601 -19.20 -29.97 13.03
CA GLY A 601 -17.87 -29.98 13.63
C GLY A 601 -16.93 -31.05 13.08
N THR A 602 -17.35 -31.83 12.09
CA THR A 602 -16.50 -32.83 11.43
C THR A 602 -15.82 -32.29 10.19
N GLU A 603 -14.68 -32.88 9.84
CA GLU A 603 -13.86 -32.49 8.68
C GLU A 603 -14.63 -32.65 7.35
N MET A 604 -14.49 -31.67 6.47
CA MET A 604 -15.03 -31.69 5.09
C MET A 604 -14.24 -32.66 4.22
N ARG A 605 -14.96 -33.51 3.48
CA ARG A 605 -14.42 -34.46 2.51
C ARG A 605 -14.50 -33.88 1.09
N PRO A 606 -13.73 -34.44 0.11
CA PRO A 606 -13.78 -33.99 -1.29
C PRO A 606 -15.20 -33.88 -1.88
N GLU A 607 -16.07 -34.84 -1.58
CA GLU A 607 -17.48 -34.83 -1.99
C GLU A 607 -18.33 -33.68 -1.40
N ASP A 608 -17.96 -33.13 -0.24
CA ASP A 608 -18.73 -32.06 0.42
C ASP A 608 -18.61 -30.72 -0.34
N TRP A 609 -17.47 -30.48 -1.00
CA TRP A 609 -17.19 -29.26 -1.77
C TRP A 609 -18.08 -29.06 -3.00
N GLY A 610 -18.61 -30.15 -3.56
CA GLY A 610 -19.52 -30.14 -4.71
C GLY A 610 -20.99 -30.11 -4.34
N SER A 611 -21.33 -30.19 -3.05
CA SER A 611 -22.72 -30.17 -2.59
C SER A 611 -23.25 -28.73 -2.63
N GLY A 612 -24.06 -28.41 -3.66
CA GLY A 612 -24.51 -27.05 -3.97
C GLY A 612 -25.43 -26.36 -2.95
N PHE A 613 -25.43 -26.79 -1.68
CA PHE A 613 -26.34 -26.33 -0.62
C PHE A 613 -25.64 -25.70 0.60
N GLY A 614 -24.31 -25.73 0.69
CA GLY A 614 -23.60 -25.09 1.81
C GLY A 614 -23.43 -23.58 1.60
N ARG A 615 -23.93 -22.77 2.54
CA ARG A 615 -23.61 -21.32 2.71
C ARG A 615 -22.89 -21.03 4.02
N THR A 616 -22.50 -22.08 4.74
CA THR A 616 -21.88 -22.02 6.05
C THR A 616 -20.68 -22.94 6.04
N ILE A 617 -19.54 -22.45 6.50
CA ILE A 617 -18.28 -23.20 6.51
C ILE A 617 -17.44 -22.80 7.72
N GLY A 618 -16.80 -23.78 8.34
CA GLY A 618 -15.77 -23.55 9.34
C GLY A 618 -14.39 -23.84 8.77
N VAL A 619 -13.38 -23.15 9.28
CA VAL A 619 -11.97 -23.46 9.03
C VAL A 619 -11.20 -23.39 10.33
N PHE A 620 -10.41 -24.43 10.60
CA PHE A 620 -9.45 -24.48 11.67
C PHE A 620 -8.05 -24.22 11.12
N TYR A 621 -7.33 -23.29 11.75
CA TYR A 621 -5.92 -23.06 11.52
C TYR A 621 -5.11 -23.56 12.70
N ASN A 622 -4.13 -24.40 12.38
CA ASN A 622 -3.26 -25.01 13.38
C ASN A 622 -1.99 -24.17 13.57
N GLY A 623 -1.88 -23.47 14.70
CA GLY A 623 -0.73 -22.62 15.00
C GLY A 623 0.58 -23.40 15.19
N ASP A 624 0.51 -24.70 15.52
CA ASP A 624 1.66 -25.61 15.52
C ASP A 624 2.02 -26.13 14.12
N GLY A 625 1.11 -25.98 13.15
CA GLY A 625 1.24 -26.43 11.77
C GLY A 625 2.05 -25.47 10.87
N ILE A 626 2.50 -24.33 11.40
CA ILE A 626 3.28 -23.35 10.63
C ILE A 626 4.66 -23.94 10.30
N GLN A 627 4.88 -24.28 9.03
CA GLN A 627 6.14 -24.86 8.54
C GLN A 627 7.24 -23.81 8.25
N GLU A 628 6.94 -22.54 8.52
CA GLU A 628 7.83 -21.42 8.24
C GLU A 628 8.84 -21.19 9.35
N GLN A 629 9.91 -20.49 8.99
CA GLN A 629 10.92 -20.02 9.92
C GLN A 629 10.97 -18.50 9.87
N ASP A 630 11.31 -17.88 11.00
CA ASP A 630 11.51 -16.45 11.07
C ASP A 630 12.81 -16.01 10.37
N SER A 631 13.08 -14.71 10.37
CA SER A 631 14.29 -14.12 9.78
C SER A 631 15.60 -14.62 10.41
N ARG A 632 15.55 -15.34 11.53
CA ARG A 632 16.69 -15.96 12.21
C ARG A 632 16.71 -17.49 12.09
N GLY A 633 15.84 -18.08 11.27
CA GLY A 633 15.74 -19.52 11.07
C GLY A 633 15.05 -20.29 12.21
N ARG A 634 14.38 -19.59 13.14
CA ARG A 634 13.66 -20.22 14.26
C ARG A 634 12.27 -20.63 13.79
N ARG A 635 11.78 -21.78 14.28
CA ARG A 635 10.41 -22.25 14.00
C ARG A 635 9.40 -21.19 14.47
N ILE A 636 8.43 -20.89 13.63
CA ILE A 636 7.28 -20.07 13.99
C ILE A 636 6.20 -20.99 14.56
N THR A 637 5.61 -20.60 15.68
CA THR A 637 4.43 -21.23 16.28
C THR A 637 3.46 -20.12 16.68
N ASP A 638 2.19 -20.48 16.81
CA ASP A 638 1.12 -19.55 17.13
C ASP A 638 0.00 -20.28 17.90
N ASP A 639 -1.00 -19.53 18.35
CA ASP A 639 -2.26 -20.09 18.81
C ASP A 639 -3.02 -20.72 17.63
N SER A 640 -3.93 -21.66 17.93
CA SER A 640 -4.81 -22.25 16.91
C SER A 640 -6.16 -21.56 16.89
N PHE A 641 -6.75 -21.41 15.71
CA PHE A 641 -7.96 -20.61 15.50
C PHE A 641 -9.04 -21.38 14.77
N ILE A 642 -10.30 -21.04 15.04
CA ILE A 642 -11.44 -21.40 14.20
C ILE A 642 -12.07 -20.13 13.66
N MET A 643 -12.32 -20.08 12.36
CA MET A 643 -13.21 -19.09 11.77
C MET A 643 -14.45 -19.80 11.23
N ALA A 644 -15.62 -19.40 11.70
CA ALA A 644 -16.89 -19.95 11.26
C ALA A 644 -17.69 -18.85 10.55
N PHE A 645 -18.06 -19.12 9.30
CA PHE A 645 -18.76 -18.19 8.42
C PHE A 645 -20.16 -18.69 8.16
N ASN A 646 -21.16 -17.85 8.37
CA ASN A 646 -22.55 -18.11 8.01
C ASN A 646 -23.07 -17.04 7.04
N ALA A 647 -23.02 -17.34 5.74
CA ALA A 647 -23.64 -16.51 4.71
C ALA A 647 -25.11 -16.88 4.44
N HIS A 648 -25.70 -17.78 5.23
CA HIS A 648 -27.12 -18.11 5.14
C HIS A 648 -27.99 -16.95 5.65
N ASP A 649 -29.24 -16.92 5.19
CA ASP A 649 -30.26 -15.95 5.61
C ASP A 649 -30.91 -16.33 6.96
N ASP A 650 -30.52 -17.48 7.53
CA ASP A 650 -31.05 -18.05 8.77
C ASP A 650 -29.91 -18.34 9.75
N VAL A 651 -30.27 -18.49 11.03
CA VAL A 651 -29.36 -18.97 12.08
C VAL A 651 -28.96 -20.41 11.79
N VAL A 652 -27.68 -20.74 11.97
CA VAL A 652 -27.14 -22.10 11.78
C VAL A 652 -26.45 -22.56 13.07
N ASP A 653 -26.85 -23.73 13.56
CA ASP A 653 -26.16 -24.40 14.66
C ASP A 653 -24.80 -24.94 14.17
N PHE A 654 -23.71 -24.44 14.76
CA PHE A 654 -22.35 -24.86 14.47
C PHE A 654 -21.75 -25.58 15.67
N CYS A 655 -21.46 -26.87 15.53
CA CYS A 655 -20.80 -27.65 16.57
C CYS A 655 -19.28 -27.45 16.50
N LEU A 656 -18.67 -27.07 17.62
CA LEU A 656 -17.22 -26.98 17.74
C LEU A 656 -16.59 -28.38 17.61
N PRO A 657 -15.40 -28.49 17.00
CA PRO A 657 -14.76 -29.78 16.79
C PRO A 657 -14.37 -30.45 18.13
N SER A 658 -13.98 -31.71 18.05
CA SER A 658 -13.56 -32.52 19.20
C SER A 658 -12.35 -31.93 19.95
N ASP A 659 -12.10 -32.46 21.14
CA ASP A 659 -10.99 -32.05 22.01
C ASP A 659 -9.59 -32.34 21.43
N GLU A 660 -9.48 -33.12 20.35
CA GLU A 660 -8.27 -33.24 19.54
C GLU A 660 -7.73 -31.87 19.07
N TYR A 661 -8.61 -30.90 18.80
CA TYR A 661 -8.24 -29.57 18.30
C TYR A 661 -7.91 -28.60 19.44
N SER A 662 -8.78 -28.53 20.45
CA SER A 662 -8.58 -27.80 21.70
C SER A 662 -9.66 -28.21 22.70
N GLN A 663 -9.37 -28.20 24.01
CA GLN A 663 -10.36 -28.48 25.05
C GLN A 663 -11.38 -27.35 25.20
N TYR A 664 -10.93 -26.10 25.06
CA TYR A 664 -11.75 -24.90 25.18
C TYR A 664 -11.44 -23.89 24.06
N TRP A 665 -12.41 -23.04 23.79
CA TRP A 665 -12.37 -22.02 22.76
C TRP A 665 -12.87 -20.70 23.33
N GLU A 666 -12.08 -19.63 23.23
CA GLU A 666 -12.57 -18.29 23.51
C GLU A 666 -13.06 -17.62 22.23
N VAL A 667 -14.13 -16.84 22.31
CA VAL A 667 -14.64 -16.06 21.18
C VAL A 667 -13.94 -14.71 21.17
N LEU A 668 -13.22 -14.42 20.08
CA LEU A 668 -12.52 -13.15 19.87
C LEU A 668 -13.35 -12.15 19.06
N ILE A 669 -14.01 -12.65 18.02
CA ILE A 669 -14.86 -11.85 17.14
C ILE A 669 -16.20 -12.56 17.03
N ASP A 670 -17.27 -11.83 17.23
CA ASP A 670 -18.61 -12.19 16.80
C ASP A 670 -19.26 -10.93 16.20
N THR A 671 -19.46 -10.98 14.88
CA THR A 671 -20.01 -9.86 14.11
C THR A 671 -21.49 -9.59 14.39
N ALA A 672 -22.18 -10.52 15.03
CA ALA A 672 -23.58 -10.40 15.43
C ALA A 672 -23.78 -10.08 16.92
N ALA A 673 -22.71 -10.11 17.73
CA ALA A 673 -22.80 -9.93 19.18
C ALA A 673 -23.38 -8.58 19.59
N GLN A 674 -24.18 -8.60 20.67
CA GLN A 674 -24.80 -7.42 21.27
C GLN A 674 -24.21 -7.06 22.65
N ALA A 675 -22.89 -7.26 22.82
CA ALA A 675 -22.05 -6.76 23.94
C ALA A 675 -21.82 -7.66 25.18
N GLU A 676 -22.20 -8.93 25.19
CA GLU A 676 -21.80 -9.86 26.26
C GLU A 676 -20.49 -10.60 25.91
N ALA A 677 -19.57 -10.68 26.88
CA ALA A 677 -18.37 -11.49 26.77
C ALA A 677 -18.74 -12.98 26.91
N TYR A 678 -18.30 -13.80 25.96
CA TYR A 678 -18.51 -15.23 26.01
C TYR A 678 -17.62 -15.87 27.10
N GLU A 679 -18.20 -16.75 27.92
CA GLU A 679 -17.39 -17.72 28.66
C GLU A 679 -16.70 -18.68 27.66
N PRO A 680 -15.50 -19.20 27.96
CA PRO A 680 -14.84 -20.17 27.09
C PRO A 680 -15.73 -21.39 26.80
N LEU A 681 -15.93 -21.67 25.52
CA LEU A 681 -16.76 -22.75 25.02
C LEU A 681 -15.98 -24.07 25.03
N LYS A 682 -16.60 -25.15 25.53
CA LYS A 682 -15.98 -26.48 25.54
C LYS A 682 -15.97 -27.10 24.13
N ALA A 683 -14.99 -27.95 23.84
CA ALA A 683 -15.03 -28.84 22.67
C ALA A 683 -16.39 -29.55 22.53
N GLY A 684 -16.91 -29.65 21.31
CA GLY A 684 -18.23 -30.21 21.02
C GLY A 684 -19.43 -29.33 21.42
N ALA A 685 -19.22 -28.14 21.99
CA ALA A 685 -20.32 -27.21 22.25
C ALA A 685 -20.96 -26.72 20.93
N THR A 686 -22.25 -26.45 20.96
CA THR A 686 -22.97 -25.86 19.81
C THR A 686 -23.05 -24.35 19.99
N LEU A 687 -22.58 -23.62 18.98
CA LEU A 687 -22.67 -22.18 18.85
C LEU A 687 -23.75 -21.85 17.81
N ALA A 688 -24.68 -20.96 18.15
CA ALA A 688 -25.64 -20.44 17.18
C ALA A 688 -24.97 -19.34 16.34
N LEU A 689 -24.68 -19.62 15.07
CA LEU A 689 -24.18 -18.62 14.14
C LEU A 689 -25.37 -17.86 13.56
N ASP A 690 -25.49 -16.58 13.91
CA ASP A 690 -26.56 -15.72 13.43
C ASP A 690 -26.55 -15.60 11.90
N ALA A 691 -27.70 -15.25 11.31
CA ALA A 691 -27.79 -15.03 9.86
C ALA A 691 -26.77 -13.98 9.40
N LYS A 692 -26.08 -14.25 8.29
CA LYS A 692 -25.09 -13.33 7.70
C LYS A 692 -24.03 -12.86 8.71
N SER A 693 -23.40 -13.78 9.43
CA SER A 693 -22.40 -13.47 10.47
C SER A 693 -21.15 -14.34 10.34
N MET A 694 -20.05 -13.90 10.93
CA MET A 694 -18.91 -14.75 11.28
C MET A 694 -18.50 -14.63 12.74
N VAL A 695 -17.88 -15.71 13.20
CA VAL A 695 -17.23 -15.82 14.51
C VAL A 695 -15.78 -16.28 14.34
N VAL A 696 -14.87 -15.70 15.12
CA VAL A 696 -13.48 -16.13 15.23
C VAL A 696 -13.21 -16.57 16.66
N LEU A 697 -12.71 -17.80 16.81
CA LEU A 697 -12.37 -18.40 18.08
C LEU A 697 -10.87 -18.71 18.15
N ARG A 698 -10.32 -18.63 19.36
CA ARG A 698 -8.94 -19.02 19.66
C ARG A 698 -8.92 -20.20 20.63
N ALA A 699 -8.00 -21.13 20.41
CA ALA A 699 -7.77 -22.23 21.33
C ALA A 699 -7.38 -21.67 22.72
N TYR A 700 -8.12 -22.07 23.74
CA TYR A 700 -8.00 -21.54 25.09
C TYR A 700 -7.53 -22.63 26.05
N SER A 701 -6.48 -22.35 26.82
CA SER A 701 -5.93 -23.26 27.82
C SER A 701 -6.09 -22.77 29.27
N GLY A 702 -6.82 -21.67 29.50
CA GLY A 702 -6.94 -21.03 30.80
C GLY A 702 -5.97 -19.86 30.99
N PRO A 703 -6.12 -19.03 32.03
CA PRO A 703 -5.07 -18.09 32.41
C PRO A 703 -3.85 -18.87 32.88
N GLU A 704 -2.64 -18.45 32.50
CA GLU A 704 -1.42 -18.94 33.13
C GLU A 704 -1.59 -18.76 34.64
N THR A 705 -1.67 -19.86 35.38
CA THR A 705 -1.61 -19.81 36.82
C THR A 705 -0.15 -19.47 37.13
N GLU A 706 0.13 -18.20 37.41
CA GLU A 706 1.29 -17.87 38.23
C GLU A 706 1.09 -18.64 39.53
N VAL A 707 1.73 -19.81 39.61
CA VAL A 707 1.88 -20.50 40.88
C VAL A 707 2.65 -19.52 41.73
N ASP A 708 1.98 -18.92 42.71
CA ASP A 708 2.60 -18.05 43.69
C ASP A 708 3.64 -18.87 44.46
N THR A 709 4.86 -18.86 43.92
CA THR A 709 6.01 -19.50 44.53
C THR A 709 6.54 -18.66 45.68
N SER A 710 5.95 -17.51 46.03
CA SER A 710 6.41 -16.70 47.17
C SER A 710 6.32 -17.49 48.48
N ALA A 711 5.32 -18.35 48.66
CA ALA A 711 5.25 -19.24 49.82
C ALA A 711 6.35 -20.31 49.80
N ALA A 712 6.61 -20.92 48.64
CA ALA A 712 7.66 -21.93 48.49
C ALA A 712 9.08 -21.33 48.61
N ALA A 713 9.29 -20.13 48.05
CA ALA A 713 10.53 -19.37 48.11
C ALA A 713 10.76 -18.77 49.50
N SER A 714 9.70 -18.36 50.21
CA SER A 714 9.76 -17.94 51.62
C SER A 714 10.14 -19.10 52.53
N LEU A 715 9.53 -20.29 52.34
CA LEU A 715 9.89 -21.49 53.09
C LEU A 715 11.32 -21.97 52.80
N ALA A 716 11.76 -21.93 51.54
CA ALA A 716 13.15 -22.24 51.18
C ALA A 716 14.14 -21.24 51.79
N SER A 717 13.81 -19.94 51.76
CA SER A 717 14.60 -18.89 52.40
C SER A 717 14.67 -19.06 53.92
N MET A 718 13.58 -19.42 54.60
CA MET A 718 13.59 -19.68 56.05
C MET A 718 14.44 -20.91 56.39
N ALA A 719 14.38 -21.98 55.59
CA ALA A 719 15.22 -23.16 55.79
C ALA A 719 16.71 -22.86 55.61
N GLU A 720 17.09 -22.11 54.57
CA GLU A 720 18.46 -21.63 54.37
C GLU A 720 18.92 -20.68 55.48
N HIS A 721 18.00 -19.86 56.03
CA HIS A 721 18.31 -18.94 57.12
C HIS A 721 18.52 -19.65 58.46
N GLU A 722 17.78 -20.74 58.72
CA GLU A 722 17.99 -21.63 59.89
C GLU A 722 19.30 -22.41 59.76
N GLU A 723 19.63 -22.90 58.57
CA GLU A 723 20.89 -23.62 58.32
C GLU A 723 22.10 -22.68 58.50
N ALA A 724 22.04 -21.46 57.95
CA ALA A 724 23.06 -20.44 58.14
C ALA A 724 23.19 -19.95 59.60
N GLN A 725 22.08 -19.86 60.34
CA GLN A 725 22.13 -19.56 61.78
C GLN A 725 22.76 -20.71 62.58
N GLY A 726 22.47 -21.96 62.23
CA GLY A 726 23.09 -23.15 62.80
C GLY A 726 24.61 -23.13 62.62
N GLU A 727 25.08 -22.87 61.40
CA GLU A 727 26.51 -22.76 61.10
C GLU A 727 27.20 -21.59 61.83
N MET A 728 26.51 -20.44 61.95
CA MET A 728 27.03 -19.28 62.68
C MET A 728 27.18 -19.56 64.19
N VAL A 729 26.21 -20.25 64.79
CA VAL A 729 26.26 -20.64 66.21
C VAL A 729 27.36 -21.68 66.43
N GLU A 730 27.54 -22.63 65.52
CA GLU A 730 28.62 -23.61 65.60
C GLU A 730 30.00 -22.94 65.45
N ALA A 731 30.13 -21.96 64.56
CA ALA A 731 31.36 -21.18 64.39
C ALA A 731 31.67 -20.30 65.62
N GLN A 732 30.66 -19.67 66.23
CA GLN A 732 30.82 -18.90 67.47
C GLN A 732 31.21 -19.80 68.66
N THR A 733 30.65 -21.02 68.72
CA THR A 733 30.98 -22.01 69.76
C THR A 733 32.43 -22.48 69.62
N LYS A 734 32.87 -22.81 68.39
CA LYS A 734 34.28 -23.15 68.12
C LYS A 734 35.24 -22.00 68.39
N ALA A 735 34.83 -20.76 68.11
CA ALA A 735 35.63 -19.57 68.42
C ALA A 735 35.75 -19.32 69.94
N ALA A 736 34.68 -19.58 70.70
CA ALA A 736 34.70 -19.49 72.17
C ALA A 736 35.60 -20.57 72.79
N GLU A 737 35.51 -21.81 72.31
CA GLU A 737 36.39 -22.92 72.75
C GLU A 737 37.86 -22.64 72.41
N ALA A 738 38.15 -22.08 71.22
CA ALA A 738 39.51 -21.68 70.85
C ALA A 738 40.04 -20.50 71.69
N SER A 739 39.15 -19.60 72.15
CA SER A 739 39.50 -18.51 73.06
C SER A 739 39.81 -19.03 74.47
N GLU A 740 39.04 -20.00 74.98
CA GLU A 740 39.34 -20.68 76.26
C GLU A 740 40.65 -21.47 76.19
N ALA A 741 40.90 -22.18 75.09
CA ALA A 741 42.17 -22.89 74.88
C ALA A 741 43.38 -21.91 74.88
N ARG A 742 43.25 -20.76 74.20
CA ARG A 742 44.29 -19.71 74.22
C ARG A 742 44.48 -19.04 75.57
N ALA A 743 43.40 -18.86 76.36
CA ALA A 743 43.51 -18.36 77.72
C ALA A 743 44.24 -19.35 78.63
N THR A 744 44.04 -20.66 78.41
CA THR A 744 44.71 -21.73 79.15
C THR A 744 46.21 -21.78 78.79
N GLU A 745 46.57 -21.70 77.51
CA GLU A 745 47.97 -21.61 77.05
C GLU A 745 48.67 -20.32 77.53
N ALA A 746 47.96 -19.19 77.59
CA ALA A 746 48.51 -17.93 78.11
C ALA A 746 48.78 -17.99 79.62
N THR A 747 48.02 -18.80 80.36
CA THR A 747 48.23 -19.01 81.80
C THR A 747 49.44 -19.93 82.03
N GLU A 748 49.61 -20.98 81.23
CA GLU A 748 50.80 -21.86 81.27
C GLU A 748 52.08 -21.14 80.80
N ALA A 749 51.98 -20.19 79.86
CA ALA A 749 53.11 -19.36 79.42
C ALA A 749 53.52 -18.28 80.44
N ALA A 750 52.58 -17.80 81.26
CA ALA A 750 52.87 -16.85 82.34
C ALA A 750 53.60 -17.53 83.51
N ASP A 751 53.25 -18.77 83.85
CA ASP A 751 53.95 -19.56 84.86
C ASP A 751 55.38 -19.96 84.41
N ALA A 752 55.62 -20.11 83.10
CA ALA A 752 56.96 -20.36 82.55
C ALA A 752 57.85 -19.10 82.43
N ALA A 753 57.28 -17.90 82.55
CA ALA A 753 58.01 -16.63 82.45
C ALA A 753 58.51 -16.11 83.82
N ASP A 754 57.90 -16.54 84.93
CA ASP A 754 58.32 -16.18 86.29
C ASP A 754 59.57 -16.97 86.76
N GLU A 755 59.89 -18.09 86.09
CA GLU A 755 61.13 -18.85 86.32
C GLU A 755 62.38 -18.28 85.61
N LYS A 756 62.24 -17.25 84.75
CA LYS A 756 63.36 -16.70 83.95
C LYS A 756 63.76 -15.25 84.26
N ALA A 757 63.12 -14.58 85.23
CA ALA A 757 63.40 -13.19 85.59
C ALA A 757 64.18 -13.01 86.91
N THR A 758 64.94 -14.02 87.35
CA THR A 758 65.85 -13.95 88.52
C THR A 758 67.33 -13.78 88.16
N GLU A 759 67.69 -13.59 86.90
CA GLU A 759 69.08 -13.29 86.51
C GLU A 759 69.15 -12.08 85.57
N THR A 760 70.10 -11.18 85.86
CA THR A 760 70.49 -9.93 85.17
C THR A 760 69.72 -8.67 85.62
N GLY A 761 70.28 -7.73 86.40
CA GLY A 761 71.66 -7.48 86.80
C GLY A 761 72.20 -6.18 86.18
N ALA A 762 71.92 -5.07 86.85
CA ALA A 762 72.79 -3.90 87.02
C ALA A 762 73.05 -2.90 85.87
N THR A 763 73.04 -1.63 86.32
CA THR A 763 73.98 -0.50 86.05
C THR A 763 73.56 0.70 85.18
N LYS A 764 73.67 1.87 85.85
CA LYS A 764 73.95 3.26 85.42
C LYS A 764 72.78 4.07 84.81
N ALA A 765 72.26 5.14 85.42
CA ALA A 765 72.83 6.37 86.03
C ALA A 765 73.18 7.50 85.01
N THR A 766 72.34 8.55 85.05
CA THR A 766 72.61 10.01 84.98
C THR A 766 73.51 10.58 83.87
N ASP A 767 73.02 11.49 83.02
CA ASP A 767 72.94 12.94 83.30
C ASP A 767 72.31 13.74 82.12
N LYS A 768 71.57 14.79 82.48
CA LYS A 768 70.92 15.88 81.70
C LYS A 768 69.62 15.63 80.95
#